data_AF-A0A0T5YVD5-F1
#
_entry.id   AF-A0A0T5YVD5-F1
#
_cell.length_a   1.000
_cell.length_b   1.000
_cell.length_c   1.000
_cell.angle_alpha   90.00
_cell.angle_beta   90.00
_cell.angle_gamma   90.00
#
_symmetry.space_group_name_H-M   'P 1'
#
loop_
_entity.id
_entity.type
_entity.pdbx_description
1 polymer ?
#
loop_
_entity_poly.entity_id
_entity_poly.type
_entity_poly.pdbx_seq_one_letter_code
_entity_poly.pdbx_strand_id
1 'polypeptide(L)'
;MGARLNKFFHWQPEREVFLEPLHRFARPAVRFDRLQIGIDNKHIDVALSPKVLSSATELVRRMVHEDLAANGWGEVGVEPTAKDFDAFREIYSGLMEVAVERVHDRVSAPEVIQLLHLILLKMLLEMPGRALENFRNQLQLDAEGFATQLSGRNLELHERLVALAKLEPGVRYRTLRRIFKVVQRLESTNLRKLRKSVLGVSWDIPKLVLFNPLLHLSGFSCESQFMNHYPLLCIDEDEENYFALTNRILCELFGDYLPGWAMPMAAPARRPDGNSKLQIYDRSQDGAFNSFLDGQRLLERALQKEEYTGPSVSWLDAPDNITMLIHPVRSGWFLSDKPSDEETIVPWLDPHWPEFQQRIGTELFQRFMKAGITRRAIAAYRTPRVYHQLEGRVPVREVYNYLAGTIPRRRLMRRIAATSPNLDAGETIKTLDMVSNHIRRMSTLRQQEYVIRYLRDFLSFRRDLKLAYFANQLMSQIRLLTVPEEIKLSRDNGSLYEFPLRAEVEPEGQKIRSHVILKADVRGSTEITRQLLANRLNPATHFSMNFFGPITKLLGDFGAQKVFVEGDALILTIFDYDGASLQSLAVANACGLARKILSVMDTQNTQNRVHGLPELELGLGMAFSNDAPAYLYDERRKIMISPAINQADRLSSCSAELRRSVHWRHHKEHRVEVLTEQSEDAKPKLLRYNVNGIELDSPAFLKLKSELALHRVRIRDKAGNPHYYHVGRYLDRLGATHWLVVREAPVMVWEGDVTGDLDPEGRQFYEVITNPKVIARVRSKLSTKSRVASTGTSG
;
A
#
# COMPACT_ATOMS: atom_id res chain seq x y z
N MET A 1 -9.69 43.66 18.66
CA MET A 1 -10.97 44.04 19.32
C MET A 1 -12.19 43.87 18.40
N GLY A 2 -12.13 44.26 17.11
CA GLY A 2 -13.26 44.09 16.16
C GLY A 2 -13.75 42.66 15.88
N ALA A 3 -12.86 41.66 15.82
CA ALA A 3 -13.26 40.27 15.56
C ALA A 3 -14.07 39.62 16.70
N ARG A 4 -13.90 40.09 17.95
CA ARG A 4 -14.68 39.62 19.10
C ARG A 4 -16.06 40.29 19.19
N LEU A 5 -16.22 41.50 18.63
CA LEU A 5 -17.50 42.22 18.59
C LEU A 5 -18.44 41.67 17.49
N ASN A 6 -17.91 41.23 16.35
CA ASN A 6 -18.70 40.57 15.29
C ASN A 6 -19.31 39.22 15.71
N LYS A 7 -18.79 38.57 16.75
CA LYS A 7 -19.33 37.31 17.30
C LYS A 7 -20.67 37.50 18.02
N PHE A 8 -21.00 38.72 18.46
CA PHE A 8 -22.25 39.00 19.15
C PHE A 8 -23.46 39.20 18.21
N PHE A 9 -23.23 39.41 16.91
CA PHE A 9 -24.30 39.77 15.96
C PHE A 9 -24.63 38.67 14.93
N HIS A 10 -23.84 37.61 14.82
CA HIS A 10 -24.02 36.56 13.81
C HIS A 10 -23.79 35.16 14.38
N TRP A 11 -24.66 34.22 14.01
CA TRP A 11 -24.57 32.81 14.39
C TRP A 11 -23.23 32.17 13.96
N GLN A 12 -22.68 31.30 14.82
CA GLN A 12 -21.52 30.47 14.57
C GLN A 12 -21.77 29.06 15.13
N PRO A 13 -21.43 27.99 14.39
CA PRO A 13 -21.58 26.63 14.88
C PRO A 13 -20.63 26.34 16.03
N GLU A 14 -21.04 25.46 16.94
CA GLU A 14 -20.13 24.90 17.93
C GLU A 14 -19.03 24.07 17.26
N ARG A 15 -17.88 23.97 17.91
CA ARG A 15 -16.70 23.30 17.33
C ARG A 15 -16.98 21.83 17.00
N GLU A 16 -17.73 21.11 17.83
CA GLU A 16 -18.04 19.70 17.61
C GLU A 16 -18.93 19.51 16.38
N VAL A 17 -20.00 20.33 16.27
CA VAL A 17 -20.93 20.35 15.13
C VAL A 17 -20.22 20.72 13.83
N PHE A 18 -19.30 21.69 13.87
CA PHE A 18 -18.50 22.07 12.72
C PHE A 18 -17.63 20.91 12.20
N LEU A 19 -17.01 20.15 13.10
CA LEU A 19 -16.05 19.09 12.77
C LEU A 19 -16.68 17.75 12.43
N GLU A 20 -17.94 17.50 12.83
CA GLU A 20 -18.60 16.20 12.72
C GLU A 20 -18.63 15.62 11.28
N PRO A 21 -19.07 16.35 10.24
CA PRO A 21 -19.14 15.80 8.89
C PRO A 21 -17.83 15.95 8.10
N LEU A 22 -16.79 16.59 8.67
CA LEU A 22 -15.53 16.80 7.96
C LEU A 22 -14.70 15.52 7.90
N HIS A 23 -14.07 15.29 6.75
CA HIS A 23 -13.14 14.20 6.56
C HIS A 23 -11.93 14.36 7.48
N ARG A 24 -11.54 13.27 8.13
CA ARG A 24 -10.35 13.20 8.98
C ARG A 24 -9.21 12.55 8.23
N PHE A 25 -8.04 13.16 8.28
CA PHE A 25 -6.81 12.58 7.75
C PHE A 25 -6.10 11.77 8.84
N ALA A 26 -5.69 10.54 8.54
CA ALA A 26 -5.01 9.68 9.51
C ALA A 26 -3.55 10.11 9.69
N ARG A 27 -3.10 10.23 10.94
CA ARG A 27 -1.71 10.56 11.26
C ARG A 27 -0.78 9.41 10.81
N PRO A 28 0.25 9.67 9.99
CA PRO A 28 1.28 8.66 9.71
C PRO A 28 2.00 8.26 11.00
N ALA A 29 2.15 6.96 11.23
CA ALA A 29 2.88 6.43 12.37
C ALA A 29 3.96 5.46 11.90
N VAL A 30 5.22 5.84 12.07
CA VAL A 30 6.40 5.00 11.87
C VAL A 30 7.17 5.00 13.18
N ARG A 31 7.56 3.82 13.66
CA ARG A 31 8.27 3.66 14.93
C ARG A 31 9.57 2.93 14.68
N PHE A 32 10.68 3.62 14.92
CA PHE A 32 12.02 3.04 14.83
C PHE A 32 12.65 2.78 16.20
N ASP A 33 11.97 3.17 17.28
CA ASP A 33 12.45 3.06 18.67
C ASP A 33 12.78 1.62 19.12
N ARG A 34 12.25 0.62 18.40
CA ARG A 34 12.46 -0.81 18.66
C ARG A 34 13.53 -1.44 17.79
N LEU A 35 14.07 -0.70 16.83
CA LEU A 35 15.11 -1.17 15.93
C LEU A 35 16.47 -0.86 16.54
N GLN A 36 17.41 -1.79 16.38
CA GLN A 36 18.76 -1.61 16.88
C GLN A 36 19.51 -0.60 16.00
N ILE A 37 20.27 0.29 16.65
CA ILE A 37 21.14 1.24 15.96
C ILE A 37 22.38 0.49 15.46
N GLY A 38 22.84 0.90 14.28
CA GLY A 38 23.98 0.38 13.55
C GLY A 38 25.35 0.78 14.11
N ILE A 39 26.38 0.46 13.34
CA ILE A 39 27.80 0.57 13.74
C ILE A 39 28.27 2.01 13.97
N ASP A 40 27.57 3.01 13.43
CA ASP A 40 27.89 4.43 13.60
C ASP A 40 27.18 5.08 14.80
N ASN A 41 26.43 4.30 15.58
CA ASN A 41 25.64 4.74 16.74
C ASN A 41 24.63 5.86 16.42
N LYS A 42 24.27 6.06 15.15
CA LYS A 42 23.36 7.13 14.70
C LYS A 42 22.23 6.61 13.82
N HIS A 43 22.53 5.68 12.91
CA HIS A 43 21.58 5.21 11.91
C HIS A 43 21.24 3.73 12.10
N ILE A 44 20.14 3.30 11.49
CA ILE A 44 19.80 1.87 11.35
C ILE A 44 20.51 1.33 10.12
N ASP A 45 21.33 0.31 10.29
CA ASP A 45 22.06 -0.33 9.20
C ASP A 45 21.17 -1.31 8.43
N VAL A 46 21.13 -1.14 7.12
CA VAL A 46 20.38 -2.00 6.21
C VAL A 46 21.26 -2.50 5.09
N ALA A 47 21.19 -3.80 4.79
CA ALA A 47 21.76 -4.40 3.59
C ALA A 47 20.64 -4.95 2.69
N LEU A 48 20.71 -4.59 1.40
CA LEU A 48 19.87 -5.16 0.35
C LEU A 48 20.66 -6.18 -0.46
N SER A 49 19.97 -7.13 -1.08
CA SER A 49 20.53 -8.03 -2.09
C SER A 49 21.41 -7.27 -3.11
N PRO A 50 22.66 -7.72 -3.35
CA PRO A 50 23.52 -7.14 -4.38
C PRO A 50 22.91 -7.22 -5.79
N LYS A 51 22.12 -8.28 -6.05
CA LYS A 51 21.41 -8.44 -7.33
C LYS A 51 20.33 -7.39 -7.50
N VAL A 52 19.59 -7.04 -6.43
CA VAL A 52 18.62 -5.94 -6.46
C VAL A 52 19.32 -4.62 -6.76
N LEU A 53 20.39 -4.32 -6.04
CA LEU A 53 21.14 -3.07 -6.19
C LEU A 53 21.69 -2.90 -7.60
N SER A 54 22.37 -3.91 -8.13
CA SER A 54 22.95 -3.87 -9.48
C SER A 54 21.86 -3.79 -10.57
N SER A 55 20.79 -4.57 -10.45
CA SER A 55 19.72 -4.62 -11.45
C SER A 55 18.93 -3.31 -11.50
N ALA A 56 18.62 -2.73 -10.34
CA ALA A 56 17.94 -1.43 -10.25
C ALA A 56 18.85 -0.29 -10.75
N THR A 57 20.13 -0.30 -10.41
CA THR A 57 21.11 0.68 -10.88
C THR A 57 21.22 0.66 -12.40
N GLU A 58 21.33 -0.53 -13.00
CA GLU A 58 21.44 -0.66 -14.46
C GLU A 58 20.16 -0.20 -15.17
N LEU A 59 18.98 -0.57 -14.67
CA LEU A 59 17.70 -0.08 -15.22
C LEU A 59 17.62 1.44 -15.18
N VAL A 60 17.94 2.06 -14.03
CA VAL A 60 17.91 3.53 -13.88
C VAL A 60 18.94 4.19 -14.79
N ARG A 61 20.15 3.63 -14.90
CA ARG A 61 21.19 4.13 -15.80
C ARG A 61 20.70 4.16 -17.26
N ARG A 62 20.09 3.07 -17.73
CA ARG A 62 19.50 3.02 -19.09
C ARG A 62 18.38 4.03 -19.28
N MET A 63 17.50 4.18 -18.29
CA MET A 63 16.43 5.19 -18.33
C MET A 63 16.96 6.62 -18.41
N VAL A 64 18.04 6.93 -17.68
CA VAL A 64 18.71 8.23 -17.74
C VAL A 64 19.33 8.47 -19.12
N HIS A 65 20.01 7.47 -19.71
CA HIS A 65 20.57 7.60 -21.06
C HIS A 65 19.50 7.79 -22.13
N GLU A 66 18.41 7.02 -22.11
CA GLU A 66 17.28 7.17 -23.04
C GLU A 66 16.71 8.59 -22.97
N ASP A 67 16.49 9.13 -21.76
CA ASP A 67 15.93 10.46 -21.60
C ASP A 67 16.93 11.58 -21.99
N LEU A 68 18.22 11.41 -21.72
CA LEU A 68 19.26 12.33 -22.23
C LEU A 68 19.28 12.36 -23.76
N ALA A 69 19.27 11.19 -24.40
CA ALA A 69 19.26 11.06 -25.86
C ALA A 69 18.02 11.74 -26.47
N ALA A 70 16.84 11.50 -25.90
CA ALA A 70 15.58 12.10 -26.35
C ALA A 70 15.54 13.64 -26.20
N ASN A 71 16.37 14.22 -25.33
CA ASN A 71 16.43 15.66 -25.08
C ASN A 71 17.69 16.33 -25.68
N GLY A 72 18.27 15.73 -26.73
CA GLY A 72 19.29 16.38 -27.57
C GLY A 72 20.73 16.23 -27.07
N TRP A 73 21.01 15.29 -26.16
CA TRP A 73 22.38 14.97 -25.73
C TRP A 73 23.21 14.26 -26.82
N GLY A 74 22.57 13.60 -27.78
CA GLY A 74 23.22 13.04 -28.98
C GLY A 74 23.85 11.66 -28.82
N GLU A 75 24.30 11.27 -27.62
CA GLU A 75 24.79 9.91 -27.36
C GLU A 75 23.65 8.96 -26.99
N VAL A 76 23.38 7.99 -27.87
CA VAL A 76 22.36 6.94 -27.64
C VAL A 76 22.99 5.81 -26.83
N GLY A 77 22.75 5.84 -25.52
CA GLY A 77 22.99 4.67 -24.68
C GLY A 77 22.00 3.54 -24.97
N VAL A 78 22.22 2.37 -24.37
CA VAL A 78 21.28 1.25 -24.50
C VAL A 78 19.97 1.61 -23.79
N GLU A 79 18.87 1.62 -24.55
CA GLU A 79 17.54 1.89 -24.02
C GLU A 79 17.04 0.74 -23.12
N PRO A 80 16.23 1.03 -22.10
CA PRO A 80 15.63 0.02 -21.24
C PRO A 80 14.54 -0.76 -22.01
N THR A 81 14.69 -2.08 -22.04
CA THR A 81 13.75 -2.99 -22.71
C THR A 81 12.59 -3.38 -21.79
N ALA A 82 11.52 -3.95 -22.35
CA ALA A 82 10.42 -4.52 -21.55
C ALA A 82 10.92 -5.59 -20.55
N LYS A 83 11.91 -6.40 -20.96
CA LYS A 83 12.54 -7.42 -20.11
C LYS A 83 13.24 -6.82 -18.89
N ASP A 84 13.87 -5.64 -19.04
CA ASP A 84 14.52 -4.97 -17.91
C ASP A 84 13.49 -4.52 -16.86
N PHE A 85 12.33 -4.03 -17.30
CA PHE A 85 11.23 -3.70 -16.39
C PHE A 85 10.61 -4.93 -15.73
N ASP A 86 10.45 -6.04 -16.47
CA ASP A 86 9.94 -7.29 -15.90
C ASP A 86 10.91 -7.85 -14.85
N ALA A 87 12.21 -7.86 -15.15
CA ALA A 87 13.25 -8.26 -14.20
C ALA A 87 13.23 -7.41 -12.92
N PHE A 88 13.07 -6.08 -13.05
CA PHE A 88 12.93 -5.21 -11.88
C PHE A 88 11.66 -5.50 -11.06
N ARG A 89 10.53 -5.78 -11.71
CA ARG A 89 9.26 -6.10 -11.03
C ARG A 89 9.37 -7.38 -10.21
N GLU A 90 9.97 -8.42 -10.80
CA GLU A 90 10.22 -9.71 -10.14
C GLU A 90 11.12 -9.54 -8.92
N ILE A 91 12.24 -8.83 -9.10
CA ILE A 91 13.22 -8.60 -8.03
C ILE A 91 12.63 -7.74 -6.89
N TYR A 92 11.91 -6.65 -7.20
CA TYR A 92 11.25 -5.81 -6.20
C TYR A 92 10.19 -6.58 -5.42
N SER A 93 9.36 -7.37 -6.12
CA SER A 93 8.29 -8.15 -5.50
C SER A 93 8.86 -9.26 -4.61
N GLY A 94 9.87 -9.99 -5.11
CA GLY A 94 10.52 -11.06 -4.36
C GLY A 94 11.18 -10.58 -3.06
N LEU A 95 11.73 -9.36 -3.05
CA LEU A 95 12.32 -8.77 -1.85
C LEU A 95 11.24 -8.50 -0.78
N MET A 96 10.12 -7.90 -1.19
CA MET A 96 9.01 -7.62 -0.27
C MET A 96 8.28 -8.89 0.19
N GLU A 97 8.17 -9.90 -0.68
CA GLU A 97 7.67 -11.23 -0.32
C GLU A 97 8.52 -11.86 0.80
N VAL A 98 9.84 -11.95 0.60
CA VAL A 98 10.76 -12.49 1.61
C VAL A 98 10.70 -11.70 2.92
N ALA A 99 10.57 -10.38 2.86
CA ALA A 99 10.47 -9.55 4.05
C ALA A 99 9.16 -9.77 4.82
N VAL A 100 8.01 -9.76 4.14
CA VAL A 100 6.70 -10.03 4.77
C VAL A 100 6.67 -11.42 5.40
N GLU A 101 7.32 -12.39 4.76
CA GLU A 101 7.44 -13.73 5.32
C GLU A 101 8.26 -13.72 6.61
N ARG A 102 9.52 -13.26 6.59
CA ARG A 102 10.44 -13.31 7.74
C ARG A 102 9.95 -12.59 8.99
N VAL A 103 9.02 -11.67 8.80
CA VAL A 103 8.58 -10.72 9.82
C VAL A 103 7.62 -11.32 10.85
N HIS A 104 6.97 -12.46 10.56
CA HIS A 104 5.94 -13.04 11.45
C HIS A 104 6.45 -13.47 12.84
N ASP A 105 7.73 -13.82 12.98
CA ASP A 105 8.32 -14.25 14.25
C ASP A 105 8.82 -13.08 15.14
N ARG A 106 8.66 -11.83 14.69
CA ARG A 106 9.21 -10.64 15.38
C ARG A 106 8.09 -9.77 15.95
N VAL A 107 8.21 -9.38 17.22
CA VAL A 107 7.34 -8.38 17.86
C VAL A 107 7.36 -7.03 17.11
N SER A 108 8.46 -6.73 16.43
CA SER A 108 8.69 -5.51 15.63
C SER A 108 8.35 -5.68 14.15
N ALA A 109 7.30 -6.45 13.86
CA ALA A 109 6.98 -6.91 12.53
C ALA A 109 6.68 -5.77 11.52
N PRO A 110 5.73 -4.86 11.81
CA PRO A 110 5.47 -3.70 10.97
C PRO A 110 6.71 -2.81 10.77
N GLU A 111 7.53 -2.64 11.80
CA GLU A 111 8.70 -1.76 11.79
C GLU A 111 9.75 -2.21 10.76
N VAL A 112 9.96 -3.51 10.59
CA VAL A 112 10.88 -4.07 9.56
C VAL A 112 10.35 -3.84 8.14
N ILE A 113 9.04 -3.94 7.94
CA ILE A 113 8.41 -3.66 6.63
C ILE A 113 8.46 -2.16 6.32
N GLN A 114 8.21 -1.32 7.33
CA GLN A 114 8.39 0.13 7.22
C GLN A 114 9.84 0.49 6.86
N LEU A 115 10.81 -0.15 7.51
CA LEU A 115 12.24 0.01 7.21
C LEU A 115 12.54 -0.36 5.75
N LEU A 116 12.00 -1.49 5.28
CA LEU A 116 12.18 -1.91 3.89
C LEU A 116 11.56 -0.92 2.89
N HIS A 117 10.34 -0.43 3.14
CA HIS A 117 9.71 0.55 2.27
C HIS A 117 10.54 1.84 2.18
N LEU A 118 11.06 2.31 3.32
CA LEU A 118 11.82 3.56 3.39
C LEU A 118 13.22 3.44 2.79
N ILE A 119 13.90 2.29 2.95
CA ILE A 119 15.21 2.09 2.34
C ILE A 119 15.10 1.93 0.81
N LEU A 120 14.06 1.25 0.32
CA LEU A 120 13.80 1.15 -1.12
C LEU A 120 13.41 2.51 -1.71
N LEU A 121 12.58 3.28 -1.00
CA LEU A 121 12.27 4.67 -1.35
C LEU A 121 13.55 5.50 -1.45
N LYS A 122 14.38 5.50 -0.41
CA LYS A 122 15.66 6.23 -0.34
C LYS A 122 16.57 5.87 -1.52
N MET A 123 16.80 4.58 -1.70
CA MET A 123 17.65 4.04 -2.78
C MET A 123 17.17 4.52 -4.15
N LEU A 124 15.88 4.34 -4.47
CA LEU A 124 15.33 4.72 -5.77
C LEU A 124 15.33 6.23 -6.02
N LEU A 125 15.17 7.04 -4.98
CA LEU A 125 15.26 8.51 -5.07
C LEU A 125 16.68 8.99 -5.38
N GLU A 126 17.69 8.31 -4.85
CA GLU A 126 19.11 8.67 -5.03
C GLU A 126 19.69 8.18 -6.37
N MET A 127 19.21 7.07 -6.91
CA MET A 127 19.79 6.40 -8.10
C MET A 127 19.94 7.30 -9.34
N PRO A 128 18.94 8.09 -9.78
CA PRO A 128 19.11 8.94 -10.96
C PRO A 128 20.16 10.03 -10.76
N GLY A 129 20.25 10.58 -9.54
CA GLY A 129 21.27 11.57 -9.19
C GLY A 129 22.67 10.97 -9.27
N ARG A 130 22.87 9.78 -8.67
CA ARG A 130 24.14 9.05 -8.75
C ARG A 130 24.53 8.70 -10.19
N ALA A 131 23.56 8.29 -11.03
CA ALA A 131 23.82 8.00 -12.44
C ALA A 131 24.29 9.25 -13.20
N LEU A 132 23.67 10.41 -12.97
CA LEU A 132 24.03 11.69 -13.59
C LEU A 132 25.38 12.22 -13.06
N GLU A 133 25.67 12.03 -11.78
CA GLU A 133 26.96 12.38 -11.16
C GLU A 133 28.11 11.53 -11.71
N ASN A 134 27.91 10.22 -11.81
CA ASN A 134 28.89 9.33 -12.45
C ASN A 134 29.18 9.75 -13.90
N PHE A 135 28.13 10.12 -14.64
CA PHE A 135 28.27 10.60 -16.01
C PHE A 135 29.03 11.95 -16.07
N ARG A 136 28.76 12.86 -15.14
CA ARG A 136 29.52 14.12 -15.01
C ARG A 136 30.99 13.87 -14.70
N ASN A 137 31.28 12.97 -13.76
CA ASN A 137 32.65 12.64 -13.35
C ASN A 137 33.43 12.01 -14.52
N GLN A 138 32.80 11.16 -15.33
CA GLN A 138 33.40 10.63 -16.56
C GLN A 138 33.78 11.75 -17.54
N LEU A 139 32.88 12.69 -17.81
CA LEU A 139 33.17 13.84 -18.68
C LEU A 139 34.29 14.74 -18.14
N GLN A 140 34.38 14.90 -16.82
CA GLN A 140 35.43 15.68 -16.17
C GLN A 140 36.80 14.99 -16.29
N LEU A 141 36.86 13.68 -16.05
CA LEU A 141 38.08 12.88 -16.24
C LEU A 141 38.58 12.93 -17.69
N ASP A 142 37.66 12.85 -18.66
CA ASP A 142 38.00 13.01 -20.07
C ASP A 142 38.59 14.40 -20.33
N ALA A 143 37.99 15.47 -19.77
CA ALA A 143 38.50 16.84 -19.92
C ALA A 143 39.90 17.04 -19.33
N GLU A 144 40.16 16.47 -18.15
CA GLU A 144 41.47 16.52 -17.51
C GLU A 144 42.54 15.77 -18.33
N GLY A 145 42.18 14.64 -18.95
CA GLY A 145 43.05 13.89 -19.86
C GLY A 145 43.46 14.66 -21.12
N PHE A 146 42.63 15.59 -21.61
CA PHE A 146 42.91 16.41 -22.80
C PHE A 146 43.44 17.82 -22.48
N ALA A 147 43.59 18.17 -21.19
CA ALA A 147 44.06 19.47 -20.72
C ALA A 147 45.44 19.88 -21.29
N THR A 148 46.30 18.92 -21.60
CA THR A 148 47.69 19.16 -22.02
C THR A 148 47.90 19.29 -23.53
N GLN A 149 46.91 19.00 -24.39
CA GLN A 149 47.16 18.88 -25.83
C GLN A 149 46.23 19.70 -26.76
N LEU A 150 44.99 20.07 -26.38
CA LEU A 150 44.05 20.75 -27.30
C LEU A 150 43.06 21.71 -26.61
N SER A 151 43.20 23.03 -26.79
CA SER A 151 42.31 24.05 -26.19
C SER A 151 40.84 23.98 -26.66
N GLY A 152 40.59 23.57 -27.91
CA GLY A 152 39.24 23.48 -28.46
C GLY A 152 38.40 22.32 -27.90
N ARG A 153 39.02 21.18 -27.59
CA ARG A 153 38.32 19.99 -27.05
C ARG A 153 37.89 20.20 -25.59
N ASN A 154 38.67 20.96 -24.83
CA ASN A 154 38.29 21.36 -23.47
C ASN A 154 37.08 22.31 -23.46
N LEU A 155 36.99 23.22 -24.44
CA LEU A 155 35.83 24.09 -24.60
C LEU A 155 34.57 23.27 -24.92
N GLU A 156 34.65 22.32 -25.85
CA GLU A 156 33.54 21.42 -26.18
C GLU A 156 33.06 20.61 -24.96
N LEU A 157 33.98 20.05 -24.17
CA LEU A 157 33.64 19.31 -22.97
C LEU A 157 33.01 20.20 -21.89
N HIS A 158 33.47 21.45 -21.76
CA HIS A 158 32.84 22.43 -20.88
C HIS A 158 31.41 22.78 -21.33
N GLU A 159 31.19 23.00 -22.62
CA GLU A 159 29.86 23.23 -23.18
C GLU A 159 28.91 22.04 -22.93
N ARG A 160 29.41 20.81 -23.09
CA ARG A 160 28.69 19.58 -22.74
C ARG A 160 28.33 19.54 -21.25
N LEU A 161 29.25 19.86 -20.34
CA LEU A 161 28.96 19.92 -18.90
C LEU A 161 27.86 20.94 -18.57
N VAL A 162 27.87 22.11 -19.22
CA VAL A 162 26.82 23.13 -19.05
C VAL A 162 25.48 22.65 -19.61
N ALA A 163 25.48 21.96 -20.76
CA ALA A 163 24.28 21.37 -21.34
C ALA A 163 23.69 20.29 -20.42
N LEU A 164 24.54 19.43 -19.84
CA LEU A 164 24.13 18.37 -18.91
C LEU A 164 23.47 18.98 -17.67
N ALA A 165 24.10 20.00 -17.08
CA ALA A 165 23.56 20.68 -15.89
C ALA A 165 22.18 21.30 -16.14
N LYS A 166 21.89 21.77 -17.36
CA LYS A 166 20.56 22.29 -17.75
C LYS A 166 19.51 21.18 -17.87
N LEU A 167 19.89 20.00 -18.36
CA LEU A 167 18.98 18.87 -18.57
C LEU A 167 18.71 18.06 -17.29
N GLU A 168 19.70 17.98 -16.39
CA GLU A 168 19.72 17.11 -15.22
C GLU A 168 18.44 17.17 -14.35
N PRO A 169 17.89 18.35 -13.97
CA PRO A 169 16.68 18.39 -13.15
C PRO A 169 15.46 17.75 -13.85
N GLY A 170 15.34 17.95 -15.17
CA GLY A 170 14.27 17.38 -15.98
C GLY A 170 14.41 15.86 -16.12
N VAL A 171 15.64 15.39 -16.38
CA VAL A 171 15.97 13.96 -16.52
C VAL A 171 15.72 13.21 -15.22
N ARG A 172 16.20 13.75 -14.09
CA ARG A 172 15.96 13.18 -12.76
C ARG A 172 14.45 13.07 -12.48
N TYR A 173 13.70 14.14 -12.68
CA TYR A 173 12.25 14.15 -12.44
C TYR A 173 11.51 13.11 -13.30
N ARG A 174 11.75 13.06 -14.62
CA ARG A 174 11.08 12.12 -15.53
C ARG A 174 11.43 10.67 -15.22
N THR A 175 12.70 10.39 -14.94
CA THR A 175 13.20 9.07 -14.53
C THR A 175 12.51 8.61 -13.24
N LEU A 176 12.47 9.47 -12.22
CA LEU A 176 11.77 9.18 -10.95
C LEU A 176 10.27 8.94 -11.18
N ARG A 177 9.59 9.79 -11.96
CA ARG A 177 8.16 9.60 -12.27
C ARG A 177 7.91 8.25 -12.95
N ARG A 178 8.78 7.82 -13.87
CA ARG A 178 8.63 6.55 -14.59
C ARG A 178 8.86 5.34 -13.67
N ILE A 179 9.93 5.32 -12.87
CA ILE A 179 10.22 4.19 -11.97
C ILE A 179 9.19 4.09 -10.84
N PHE A 180 8.80 5.22 -10.23
CA PHE A 180 7.79 5.23 -9.17
C PHE A 180 6.39 4.89 -9.70
N LYS A 181 6.08 5.15 -10.97
CA LYS A 181 4.83 4.64 -11.58
C LYS A 181 4.82 3.12 -11.69
N VAL A 182 5.98 2.47 -11.85
CA VAL A 182 6.11 1.00 -11.82
C VAL A 182 5.95 0.50 -10.38
N VAL A 183 6.72 1.05 -9.45
CA VAL A 183 6.67 0.67 -8.03
C VAL A 183 5.29 0.88 -7.43
N GLN A 184 4.64 2.03 -7.68
CA GLN A 184 3.29 2.32 -7.18
C GLN A 184 2.25 1.30 -7.67
N ARG A 185 2.42 0.79 -8.91
CA ARG A 185 1.55 -0.26 -9.45
C ARG A 185 1.77 -1.57 -8.71
N LEU A 186 3.01 -2.02 -8.52
CA LEU A 186 3.34 -3.23 -7.75
C LEU A 186 2.81 -3.15 -6.32
N GLU A 187 3.08 -2.04 -5.66
CA GLU A 187 2.67 -1.79 -4.27
C GLU A 187 1.15 -1.68 -4.09
N SER A 188 0.41 -1.32 -5.16
CA SER A 188 -1.05 -1.21 -5.11
C SER A 188 -1.80 -2.51 -5.52
N THR A 189 -1.11 -3.51 -6.09
CA THR A 189 -1.74 -4.74 -6.62
C THR A 189 -1.51 -5.95 -5.70
N ASN A 190 -0.53 -6.80 -6.00
CA ASN A 190 -0.34 -8.09 -5.33
C ASN A 190 0.31 -7.91 -3.95
N LEU A 191 1.31 -7.05 -3.83
CA LEU A 191 2.00 -6.78 -2.56
C LEU A 191 1.05 -6.20 -1.50
N ARG A 192 0.09 -5.35 -1.92
CA ARG A 192 -0.98 -4.85 -1.05
C ARG A 192 -1.83 -5.99 -0.46
N LYS A 193 -2.18 -6.97 -1.30
CA LYS A 193 -3.01 -8.12 -0.90
C LYS A 193 -2.24 -9.04 0.03
N LEU A 194 -0.96 -9.28 -0.28
CA LEU A 194 -0.03 -10.07 0.53
C LEU A 194 0.09 -9.49 1.94
N ARG A 195 0.47 -8.20 2.07
CA ARG A 195 0.56 -7.54 3.38
C ARG A 195 -0.75 -7.55 4.14
N LYS A 196 -1.89 -7.29 3.46
CA LYS A 196 -3.20 -7.35 4.12
C LYS A 196 -3.56 -8.75 4.62
N SER A 197 -3.11 -9.78 3.92
CA SER A 197 -3.34 -11.19 4.27
C SER A 197 -2.49 -11.61 5.49
N VAL A 198 -1.22 -11.22 5.50
CA VAL A 198 -0.24 -11.63 6.52
C VAL A 198 -0.25 -10.70 7.74
N LEU A 199 -0.15 -9.38 7.53
CA LEU A 199 -0.03 -8.36 8.58
C LEU A 199 -1.39 -7.75 9.00
N GLY A 200 -2.46 -8.04 8.25
CA GLY A 200 -3.79 -7.43 8.45
C GLY A 200 -3.91 -5.99 7.90
N VAL A 201 -2.80 -5.33 7.58
CA VAL A 201 -2.74 -3.95 7.07
C VAL A 201 -2.21 -3.93 5.63
N SER A 202 -2.79 -3.09 4.77
CA SER A 202 -2.35 -2.97 3.37
C SER A 202 -1.12 -2.08 3.17
N TRP A 203 -0.99 -1.07 4.03
CA TRP A 203 -0.01 0.01 3.94
C TRP A 203 0.47 0.33 5.35
N ASP A 204 1.68 -0.10 5.69
CA ASP A 204 2.31 0.23 6.98
C ASP A 204 2.78 1.69 7.01
N ILE A 205 3.06 2.24 5.83
CA ILE A 205 3.31 3.66 5.59
C ILE A 205 2.26 4.19 4.62
N PRO A 206 1.59 5.34 4.90
CA PRO A 206 0.58 5.89 4.01
C PRO A 206 1.12 6.10 2.59
N LYS A 207 0.29 5.77 1.59
CA LYS A 207 0.64 5.90 0.17
C LYS A 207 1.10 7.33 -0.21
N LEU A 208 0.51 8.34 0.44
CA LEU A 208 0.86 9.75 0.23
C LEU A 208 2.26 10.13 0.75
N VAL A 209 2.83 9.35 1.67
CA VAL A 209 4.22 9.51 2.12
C VAL A 209 5.17 8.88 1.09
N LEU A 210 4.90 7.63 0.70
CA LEU A 210 5.78 6.86 -0.21
C LEU A 210 5.81 7.40 -1.65
N PHE A 211 4.67 7.92 -2.14
CA PHE A 211 4.53 8.41 -3.52
C PHE A 211 4.27 9.91 -3.59
N ASN A 212 4.84 10.63 -2.63
CA ASN A 212 4.72 12.08 -2.56
C ASN A 212 5.42 12.74 -3.75
N PRO A 213 4.72 13.55 -4.58
CA PRO A 213 5.31 14.20 -5.75
C PRO A 213 6.52 15.09 -5.44
N LEU A 214 6.58 15.66 -4.23
CA LEU A 214 7.67 16.55 -3.82
C LEU A 214 9.00 15.82 -3.67
N LEU A 215 8.99 14.50 -3.42
CA LEU A 215 10.21 13.70 -3.36
C LEU A 215 10.87 13.54 -4.73
N HIS A 216 10.13 13.74 -5.83
CA HIS A 216 10.65 13.61 -7.19
C HIS A 216 11.21 14.91 -7.77
N LEU A 217 10.98 16.04 -7.10
CA LEU A 217 11.47 17.34 -7.54
C LEU A 217 12.93 17.52 -7.10
N SER A 218 13.77 18.08 -7.98
CA SER A 218 15.15 18.43 -7.62
C SER A 218 15.25 19.67 -6.71
N GLY A 219 14.19 20.47 -6.65
CA GLY A 219 14.08 21.69 -5.84
C GLY A 219 12.85 22.50 -6.24
N PHE A 220 12.53 23.54 -5.47
CA PHE A 220 11.39 24.41 -5.81
C PHE A 220 11.69 25.42 -6.92
N SER A 221 12.97 25.58 -7.30
CA SER A 221 13.40 26.33 -8.48
C SER A 221 13.02 25.66 -9.82
N CYS A 222 12.68 24.37 -9.80
CA CYS A 222 12.29 23.57 -10.97
C CYS A 222 10.82 23.77 -11.34
N GLU A 223 10.44 24.99 -11.70
CA GLU A 223 9.05 25.42 -11.87
C GLU A 223 8.29 24.66 -12.96
N SER A 224 8.95 24.25 -14.05
CA SER A 224 8.32 23.48 -15.13
C SER A 224 7.91 22.08 -14.70
N GLN A 225 8.64 21.49 -13.75
CA GLN A 225 8.25 20.23 -13.11
C GLN A 225 7.20 20.47 -12.01
N PHE A 226 7.38 21.52 -11.19
CA PHE A 226 6.49 21.87 -10.07
C PHE A 226 5.05 22.11 -10.52
N MET A 227 4.84 22.85 -11.61
CA MET A 227 3.51 23.20 -12.12
C MET A 227 2.66 22.00 -12.58
N ASN A 228 3.26 20.82 -12.73
CA ASN A 228 2.54 19.58 -13.04
C ASN A 228 1.82 18.99 -11.82
N HIS A 229 2.13 19.47 -10.62
CA HIS A 229 1.61 18.95 -9.36
C HIS A 229 0.89 20.01 -8.54
N TYR A 230 1.44 21.22 -8.47
CA TYR A 230 0.94 22.27 -7.58
C TYR A 230 0.90 23.64 -8.26
N PRO A 231 0.03 24.56 -7.80
CA PRO A 231 -0.01 25.94 -8.30
C PRO A 231 1.28 26.68 -7.99
N LEU A 232 1.88 27.34 -9.00
CA LEU A 232 3.13 28.13 -8.87
C LEU A 232 3.08 29.19 -7.75
N LEU A 233 1.88 29.68 -7.40
CA LEU A 233 1.68 30.59 -6.28
C LEU A 233 2.18 30.02 -4.93
N CYS A 234 2.24 28.70 -4.77
CA CYS A 234 2.72 28.08 -3.52
C CYS A 234 4.22 28.26 -3.28
N ILE A 235 4.99 28.62 -4.32
CA ILE A 235 6.45 28.86 -4.25
C ILE A 235 6.81 30.30 -4.62
N ASP A 236 5.81 31.18 -4.66
CA ASP A 236 6.00 32.59 -4.99
C ASP A 236 6.59 33.35 -3.78
N GLU A 237 7.89 33.61 -3.82
CA GLU A 237 8.68 34.28 -2.79
C GLU A 237 8.78 35.82 -2.97
N ASP A 238 7.81 36.46 -3.63
CA ASP A 238 7.61 37.92 -3.54
C ASP A 238 7.54 38.40 -2.06
N GLU A 239 7.56 39.73 -1.81
CA GLU A 239 7.87 40.38 -0.52
C GLU A 239 7.28 39.77 0.78
N GLU A 240 6.10 39.14 0.75
CA GLU A 240 5.42 38.58 1.93
C GLU A 240 5.38 37.04 2.02
N ASN A 241 5.97 36.29 1.06
CA ASN A 241 5.83 34.83 0.90
C ASN A 241 4.37 34.36 0.85
N TYR A 242 3.86 34.12 -0.35
CA TYR A 242 2.43 33.86 -0.54
C TYR A 242 1.94 32.54 0.08
N PHE A 243 2.81 31.55 0.28
CA PHE A 243 2.42 30.33 0.99
C PHE A 243 2.12 30.61 2.47
N ALA A 244 3.00 31.35 3.15
CA ALA A 244 2.79 31.75 4.54
C ALA A 244 1.59 32.68 4.69
N LEU A 245 1.40 33.61 3.75
CA LEU A 245 0.25 34.52 3.74
C LEU A 245 -1.09 33.77 3.58
N THR A 246 -1.18 32.85 2.61
CA THR A 246 -2.36 32.01 2.42
C THR A 246 -2.65 31.16 3.66
N ASN A 247 -1.62 30.53 4.25
CA ASN A 247 -1.77 29.74 5.48
C ASN A 247 -2.31 30.61 6.63
N ARG A 248 -1.77 31.81 6.81
CA ARG A 248 -2.19 32.76 7.85
C ARG A 248 -3.66 33.15 7.70
N ILE A 249 -4.08 33.56 6.50
CA ILE A 249 -5.47 33.97 6.26
C ILE A 249 -6.43 32.82 6.59
N LEU A 250 -6.10 31.58 6.18
CA LEU A 250 -6.93 30.41 6.46
C LEU A 250 -6.99 30.09 7.95
N CYS A 251 -5.84 30.05 8.62
CA CYS A 251 -5.79 29.69 10.04
C CYS A 251 -6.43 30.76 10.93
N GLU A 252 -6.35 32.05 10.55
CA GLU A 252 -7.08 33.12 11.23
C GLU A 252 -8.60 33.02 11.02
N LEU A 253 -9.04 32.70 9.80
CA LEU A 253 -10.48 32.59 9.46
C LEU A 253 -11.14 31.42 10.18
N PHE A 254 -10.45 30.29 10.30
CA PHE A 254 -10.96 29.08 10.93
C PHE A 254 -10.39 28.80 12.32
N GLY A 255 -9.79 29.81 12.97
CA GLY A 255 -9.03 29.63 14.22
C GLY A 255 -9.84 28.96 15.35
N ASP A 256 -11.13 29.28 15.47
CA ASP A 256 -12.02 28.68 16.49
C ASP A 256 -12.23 27.16 16.30
N TYR A 257 -11.95 26.64 15.10
CA TYR A 257 -12.14 25.23 14.71
C TYR A 257 -10.82 24.49 14.50
N LEU A 258 -9.68 25.12 14.79
CA LEU A 258 -8.35 24.54 14.64
C LEU A 258 -7.73 24.22 16.01
N PRO A 259 -6.89 23.18 16.10
CA PRO A 259 -6.12 22.92 17.31
C PRO A 259 -5.06 24.01 17.51
N GLY A 260 -4.66 24.25 18.76
CA GLY A 260 -3.73 25.34 19.10
C GLY A 260 -2.37 25.28 18.38
N TRP A 261 -1.88 24.07 18.08
CA TRP A 261 -0.63 23.87 17.32
C TRP A 261 -0.75 24.20 15.82
N ALA A 262 -1.96 24.32 15.26
CA ALA A 262 -2.19 24.62 13.85
C ALA A 262 -2.30 26.14 13.58
N MET A 263 -2.11 26.97 14.60
CA MET A 263 -2.14 28.42 14.47
C MET A 263 -0.91 28.92 13.69
N PRO A 264 -1.05 29.97 12.86
CA PRO A 264 0.04 30.42 12.02
C PRO A 264 1.15 31.05 12.86
N MET A 265 2.38 31.02 12.36
CA MET A 265 3.48 31.82 12.91
C MET A 265 3.09 33.31 12.91
N ALA A 266 3.40 34.03 13.99
CA ALA A 266 3.26 35.49 14.01
C ALA A 266 4.05 36.09 12.83
N ALA A 267 3.47 37.07 12.15
CA ALA A 267 4.14 37.71 11.01
C ALA A 267 5.55 38.17 11.47
N PRO A 268 6.63 37.81 10.76
CA PRO A 268 7.95 38.25 11.15
C PRO A 268 7.95 39.78 11.18
N ALA A 269 8.36 40.37 12.32
CA ALA A 269 8.79 41.76 12.32
C ALA A 269 9.84 41.90 11.20
N ARG A 270 9.75 42.99 10.42
CA ARG A 270 10.62 43.30 9.26
C ARG A 270 12.00 42.65 9.37
N ARG A 271 12.43 42.01 8.27
CA ARG A 271 13.72 41.32 8.08
C ARG A 271 14.79 41.79 9.08
N PRO A 272 15.33 40.93 9.96
CA PRO A 272 16.62 41.21 10.57
C PRO A 272 17.65 41.29 9.44
N ASP A 273 18.42 42.37 9.41
CA ASP A 273 19.52 42.55 8.48
C ASP A 273 20.45 41.34 8.50
N GLY A 274 20.52 40.64 7.36
CA GLY A 274 21.68 39.93 6.78
C GLY A 274 22.56 38.98 7.61
N ASN A 275 22.39 38.81 8.92
CA ASN A 275 23.44 38.19 9.75
C ASN A 275 22.92 37.53 11.03
N SER A 276 21.68 37.05 11.05
CA SER A 276 21.26 36.11 12.08
C SER A 276 22.03 34.80 11.89
N LYS A 277 23.08 34.60 12.71
CA LYS A 277 23.85 33.35 12.83
C LYS A 277 22.88 32.17 12.87
N LEU A 278 22.74 31.53 11.72
CA LEU A 278 21.97 30.29 11.55
C LEU A 278 22.60 29.25 12.47
N GLN A 279 21.79 28.61 13.30
CA GLN A 279 22.18 27.36 13.95
C GLN A 279 22.37 26.32 12.85
N ILE A 280 23.58 26.27 12.29
CA ILE A 280 24.07 25.14 11.53
C ILE A 280 24.19 24.03 12.56
N TYR A 281 23.14 23.22 12.71
CA TYR A 281 23.30 21.92 13.34
C TYR A 281 24.39 21.21 12.55
N ASP A 282 25.42 20.75 13.26
CA ASP A 282 26.53 19.98 12.73
C ASP A 282 25.96 18.79 11.95
N ARG A 283 25.96 18.89 10.63
CA ARG A 283 25.35 17.92 9.71
C ARG A 283 26.50 17.14 9.07
N SER A 284 26.63 15.88 9.50
CA SER A 284 27.62 14.91 9.03
C SER A 284 27.71 14.88 7.50
N GLN A 285 28.94 14.82 7.00
CA GLN A 285 29.38 14.91 5.60
C GLN A 285 28.93 13.74 4.69
N ASP A 286 27.82 13.07 4.97
CA ASP A 286 27.27 12.03 4.09
C ASP A 286 26.41 12.67 2.99
N GLY A 287 27.07 12.94 1.86
CA GLY A 287 26.63 13.77 0.73
C GLY A 287 25.41 13.32 -0.09
N ALA A 288 24.34 12.78 0.51
CA ALA A 288 23.15 12.37 -0.24
C ALA A 288 21.82 13.04 0.16
N PHE A 289 21.68 13.57 1.39
CA PHE A 289 20.37 14.04 1.91
C PHE A 289 20.26 15.54 2.22
N ASN A 290 20.89 16.37 1.39
CA ASN A 290 20.64 17.83 1.31
C ASN A 290 19.30 18.20 0.60
N SER A 291 18.48 17.21 0.23
CA SER A 291 17.47 17.29 -0.84
C SER A 291 16.18 18.07 -0.53
N PHE A 292 15.87 18.41 0.73
CA PHE A 292 14.56 19.01 1.08
C PHE A 292 14.65 20.31 1.87
N LEU A 293 15.74 21.06 1.69
CA LEU A 293 15.97 22.32 2.41
C LEU A 293 14.91 23.38 2.07
N ASP A 294 14.54 23.52 0.79
CA ASP A 294 13.52 24.48 0.36
C ASP A 294 12.16 24.19 1.02
N GLY A 295 11.79 22.91 1.11
CA GLY A 295 10.57 22.48 1.76
C GLY A 295 10.59 22.74 3.27
N GLN A 296 11.72 22.44 3.94
CA GLN A 296 11.91 22.76 5.35
C GLN A 296 11.77 24.28 5.61
N ARG A 297 12.41 25.13 4.79
CA ARG A 297 12.33 26.59 4.91
C ARG A 297 10.90 27.10 4.77
N LEU A 298 10.13 26.52 3.84
CA LEU A 298 8.74 26.90 3.63
C LEU A 298 7.86 26.51 4.83
N LEU A 299 8.09 25.33 5.42
CA LEU A 299 7.42 24.88 6.64
C LEU A 299 7.74 25.81 7.82
N GLU A 300 9.02 26.08 8.09
CA GLU A 300 9.49 26.92 9.20
C GLU A 300 8.95 28.37 9.14
N ARG A 301 8.67 28.88 7.95
CA ARG A 301 8.10 30.22 7.77
C ARG A 301 6.58 30.29 7.95
N ALA A 302 5.88 29.17 7.77
CA ALA A 302 4.42 29.16 7.68
C ALA A 302 3.73 28.43 8.84
N LEU A 303 4.39 27.45 9.46
CA LEU A 303 3.81 26.48 10.38
C LEU A 303 4.61 26.42 11.69
N GLN A 304 3.95 26.05 12.78
CA GLN A 304 4.61 25.80 14.06
C GLN A 304 5.46 24.52 13.97
N LYS A 305 6.56 24.46 14.74
CA LYS A 305 7.47 23.32 14.74
C LYS A 305 6.78 22.02 15.15
N GLU A 306 5.87 22.10 16.11
CA GLU A 306 5.07 20.99 16.61
C GLU A 306 4.14 20.40 15.53
N GLU A 307 3.74 21.20 14.55
CA GLU A 307 2.86 20.72 13.49
C GLU A 307 3.58 19.79 12.51
N TYR A 308 4.76 20.17 12.01
CA TYR A 308 5.40 19.45 10.91
C TYR A 308 6.45 18.42 11.35
N THR A 309 6.99 18.51 12.58
CA THR A 309 7.91 17.48 13.12
C THR A 309 7.19 16.20 13.52
N GLY A 310 5.98 16.33 14.07
CA GLY A 310 5.15 15.24 14.55
C GLY A 310 4.19 14.62 13.54
N PRO A 311 4.39 14.81 12.22
CA PRO A 311 3.33 15.20 11.26
C PRO A 311 1.91 15.26 11.88
N SER A 312 1.65 16.27 12.72
CA SER A 312 0.34 16.47 13.35
C SER A 312 -0.71 16.73 12.28
N VAL A 313 -1.92 16.20 12.42
CA VAL A 313 -2.97 16.25 11.39
C VAL A 313 -4.23 16.94 11.89
N SER A 314 -4.86 17.71 11.02
CA SER A 314 -6.12 18.43 11.23
C SER A 314 -7.05 18.21 10.05
N TRP A 315 -8.27 18.74 10.12
CA TRP A 315 -9.21 18.69 8.99
C TRP A 315 -8.70 19.47 7.75
N LEU A 316 -7.73 20.39 7.90
CA LEU A 316 -7.06 21.06 6.78
C LEU A 316 -6.21 20.10 5.94
N ASP A 317 -5.76 18.98 6.53
CA ASP A 317 -4.99 17.96 5.82
C ASP A 317 -5.89 17.01 4.99
N ALA A 318 -7.21 17.26 4.95
CA ALA A 318 -8.16 16.67 4.02
C ALA A 318 -8.71 17.77 3.09
N PRO A 319 -8.08 18.02 1.93
CA PRO A 319 -8.36 19.20 1.09
C PRO A 319 -9.81 19.36 0.62
N ASP A 320 -10.55 18.25 0.45
CA ASP A 320 -11.95 18.27 0.00
C ASP A 320 -12.90 18.92 1.02
N ASN A 321 -12.50 19.00 2.29
CA ASN A 321 -13.25 19.74 3.31
C ASN A 321 -13.46 21.21 2.93
N ILE A 322 -12.50 21.84 2.24
CA ILE A 322 -12.64 23.26 1.91
C ILE A 322 -13.76 23.51 0.90
N THR A 323 -14.02 22.55 0.00
CA THR A 323 -15.11 22.64 -0.96
C THR A 323 -16.49 22.48 -0.31
N MET A 324 -16.55 21.77 0.82
CA MET A 324 -17.76 21.66 1.63
C MET A 324 -18.00 22.92 2.48
N LEU A 325 -16.94 23.61 2.88
CA LEU A 325 -17.02 24.80 3.73
C LEU A 325 -17.24 26.10 2.96
N ILE A 326 -16.88 26.14 1.68
CA ILE A 326 -16.89 27.36 0.85
C ILE A 326 -17.57 27.09 -0.48
N HIS A 327 -18.76 27.67 -0.65
CA HIS A 327 -19.45 27.73 -1.94
C HIS A 327 -19.18 29.07 -2.65
N PRO A 328 -19.12 29.09 -4.00
CA PRO A 328 -19.13 30.34 -4.74
C PRO A 328 -20.35 31.16 -4.36
N VAL A 329 -20.18 32.45 -4.07
CA VAL A 329 -21.28 33.33 -3.72
C VAL A 329 -22.12 33.56 -4.99
N ARG A 330 -23.25 32.87 -5.11
CA ARG A 330 -24.22 33.16 -6.17
C ARG A 330 -24.79 34.55 -5.93
N SER A 331 -24.43 35.51 -6.79
CA SER A 331 -24.98 36.87 -6.72
C SER A 331 -26.48 36.80 -7.05
N GLY A 332 -27.32 37.18 -6.08
CA GLY A 332 -28.75 36.87 -6.03
C GLY A 332 -29.67 37.64 -6.97
N TRP A 333 -29.38 37.74 -8.27
CA TRP A 333 -30.30 38.39 -9.23
C TRP A 333 -30.61 37.60 -10.52
N PHE A 334 -30.21 36.33 -10.61
CA PHE A 334 -30.67 35.41 -11.67
C PHE A 334 -30.89 34.01 -11.13
N LEU A 335 -32.11 33.73 -10.65
CA LEU A 335 -32.61 32.36 -10.49
C LEU A 335 -32.92 31.82 -11.89
N SER A 336 -32.03 30.98 -12.42
CA SER A 336 -32.41 29.99 -13.41
C SER A 336 -32.82 28.73 -12.65
N ASP A 337 -34.12 28.42 -12.71
CA ASP A 337 -34.76 27.20 -12.24
C ASP A 337 -34.26 25.96 -13.00
N LYS A 338 -33.03 25.55 -12.73
CA LYS A 338 -32.64 24.17 -12.99
C LYS A 338 -32.05 23.57 -11.73
N PRO A 339 -32.80 22.73 -11.00
CA PRO A 339 -32.19 21.83 -10.05
C PRO A 339 -31.28 20.90 -10.88
N SER A 340 -29.99 20.91 -10.60
CA SER A 340 -29.18 19.75 -10.94
C SER A 340 -29.70 18.60 -10.09
N ASP A 341 -30.17 17.52 -10.71
CA ASP A 341 -30.76 16.31 -10.11
C ASP A 341 -29.82 15.50 -9.18
N GLU A 342 -28.78 16.12 -8.63
CA GLU A 342 -28.00 15.59 -7.53
C GLU A 342 -28.38 16.39 -6.28
N GLU A 343 -29.28 15.85 -5.45
CA GLU A 343 -29.49 16.29 -4.08
C GLU A 343 -28.12 16.46 -3.41
N THR A 344 -27.64 17.70 -3.35
CA THR A 344 -26.38 18.01 -2.68
C THR A 344 -26.71 17.93 -1.20
N ILE A 345 -26.55 16.73 -0.62
CA ILE A 345 -26.77 16.49 0.80
C ILE A 345 -25.93 17.53 1.55
N VAL A 346 -26.58 18.55 2.11
CA VAL A 346 -25.92 19.51 2.97
C VAL A 346 -25.57 18.73 4.24
N PRO A 347 -24.28 18.52 4.56
CA PRO A 347 -23.89 17.62 5.64
C PRO A 347 -24.36 18.10 7.00
N TRP A 348 -24.59 19.41 7.13
CA TRP A 348 -25.07 20.07 8.34
C TRP A 348 -26.56 20.36 8.23
N LEU A 349 -27.32 19.98 9.25
CA LEU A 349 -28.78 20.11 9.30
C LEU A 349 -29.27 21.48 9.80
N ASP A 350 -28.36 22.37 10.25
CA ASP A 350 -28.73 23.67 10.82
C ASP A 350 -29.16 24.69 9.74
N PRO A 351 -30.34 25.34 9.88
CA PRO A 351 -30.83 26.35 8.94
C PRO A 351 -29.90 27.56 8.73
N HIS A 352 -29.06 27.93 9.70
CA HIS A 352 -28.16 29.08 9.62
C HIS A 352 -26.81 28.74 8.94
N TRP A 353 -26.59 27.47 8.61
CA TRP A 353 -25.35 27.02 7.98
C TRP A 353 -25.04 27.69 6.64
N PRO A 354 -26.01 27.85 5.70
CA PRO A 354 -25.75 28.52 4.42
C PRO A 354 -25.32 29.98 4.59
N GLU A 355 -25.91 30.71 5.54
CA GLU A 355 -25.52 32.10 5.84
C GLU A 355 -24.09 32.18 6.38
N PHE A 356 -23.73 31.26 7.27
CA PHE A 356 -22.37 31.13 7.79
C PHE A 356 -21.36 30.85 6.68
N GLN A 357 -21.63 29.90 5.77
CA GLN A 357 -20.78 29.59 4.62
C GLN A 357 -20.62 30.79 3.68
N GLN A 358 -21.72 31.50 3.37
CA GLN A 358 -21.69 32.66 2.50
C GLN A 358 -20.85 33.80 3.11
N ARG A 359 -20.99 34.03 4.41
CA ARG A 359 -20.23 35.05 5.15
C ARG A 359 -18.73 34.72 5.15
N ILE A 360 -18.35 33.51 5.54
CA ILE A 360 -16.94 33.06 5.55
C ILE A 360 -16.35 33.09 4.14
N GLY A 361 -17.09 32.61 3.13
CA GLY A 361 -16.66 32.66 1.75
C GLY A 361 -16.40 34.11 1.29
N THR A 362 -17.35 35.01 1.54
CA THR A 362 -17.22 36.44 1.19
C THR A 362 -16.02 37.08 1.86
N GLU A 363 -15.84 36.85 3.17
CA GLU A 363 -14.70 37.37 3.92
C GLU A 363 -13.37 36.83 3.37
N LEU A 364 -13.29 35.54 3.07
CA LEU A 364 -12.10 34.93 2.48
C LEU A 364 -11.76 35.56 1.13
N PHE A 365 -12.74 35.68 0.23
CA PHE A 365 -12.53 36.27 -1.09
C PHE A 365 -12.10 37.74 -0.99
N GLN A 366 -12.67 38.52 -0.08
CA GLN A 366 -12.25 39.90 0.15
C GLN A 366 -10.79 39.98 0.64
N ARG A 367 -10.40 39.14 1.61
CA ARG A 367 -9.02 39.06 2.09
C ARG A 367 -8.05 38.65 0.97
N PHE A 368 -8.43 37.67 0.14
CA PHE A 368 -7.60 37.19 -0.98
C PHE A 368 -7.46 38.22 -2.11
N MET A 369 -8.54 38.97 -2.40
CA MET A 369 -8.49 40.08 -3.35
C MET A 369 -7.58 41.19 -2.85
N LYS A 370 -7.71 41.60 -1.59
CA LYS A 370 -6.86 42.63 -0.98
C LYS A 370 -5.39 42.22 -0.94
N ALA A 371 -5.10 40.95 -0.68
CA ALA A 371 -3.76 40.38 -0.66
C ALA A 371 -3.16 40.14 -2.07
N GLY A 372 -3.92 40.35 -3.15
CA GLY A 372 -3.46 40.07 -4.52
C GLY A 372 -3.30 38.58 -4.85
N ILE A 373 -3.85 37.68 -4.03
CA ILE A 373 -3.80 36.23 -4.18
C ILE A 373 -4.67 35.78 -5.36
N THR A 374 -5.86 36.36 -5.53
CA THR A 374 -6.83 35.93 -6.55
C THR A 374 -6.25 35.97 -7.97
N ARG A 375 -5.61 37.08 -8.35
CA ARG A 375 -5.02 37.23 -9.69
C ARG A 375 -3.87 36.25 -9.90
N ARG A 376 -3.01 36.06 -8.89
CA ARG A 376 -1.89 35.11 -8.93
C ARG A 376 -2.35 33.67 -9.01
N ALA A 377 -3.41 33.29 -8.29
CA ALA A 377 -4.01 31.97 -8.37
C ALA A 377 -4.51 31.68 -9.79
N ILE A 378 -5.21 32.62 -10.41
CA ILE A 378 -5.67 32.49 -11.81
C ILE A 378 -4.46 32.39 -12.75
N ALA A 379 -3.44 33.23 -12.57
CA ALA A 379 -2.21 33.18 -13.36
C ALA A 379 -1.54 31.81 -13.27
N ALA A 380 -1.40 31.24 -12.07
CA ALA A 380 -0.81 29.92 -11.85
C ALA A 380 -1.50 28.80 -12.66
N TYR A 381 -2.84 28.84 -12.80
CA TYR A 381 -3.58 27.86 -13.61
C TYR A 381 -3.54 28.14 -15.11
N ARG A 382 -3.30 29.38 -15.53
CA ARG A 382 -3.20 29.75 -16.95
C ARG A 382 -1.79 29.54 -17.50
N THR A 383 -0.76 29.68 -16.67
CA THR A 383 0.66 29.52 -17.06
C THR A 383 0.96 28.22 -17.79
N PRO A 384 0.56 27.02 -17.31
CA PRO A 384 0.94 25.77 -17.97
C PRO A 384 0.48 25.74 -19.43
N ARG A 385 -0.78 26.08 -19.70
CA ARG A 385 -1.31 26.07 -21.08
C ARG A 385 -0.53 27.01 -21.99
N VAL A 386 -0.22 28.21 -21.52
CA VAL A 386 0.52 29.20 -22.32
C VAL A 386 1.97 28.76 -22.52
N TYR A 387 2.63 28.23 -21.48
CA TYR A 387 3.99 27.72 -21.59
C TYR A 387 4.12 26.60 -22.64
N HIS A 388 3.17 25.67 -22.69
CA HIS A 388 3.15 24.63 -23.72
C HIS A 388 2.85 25.17 -25.12
N GLN A 389 1.97 26.18 -25.25
CA GLN A 389 1.73 26.87 -26.52
C GLN A 389 2.98 27.59 -27.04
N LEU A 390 3.85 28.05 -26.14
CA LEU A 390 5.14 28.65 -26.46
C LEU A 390 6.27 27.63 -26.60
N GLU A 391 5.95 26.32 -26.63
CA GLU A 391 6.91 25.22 -26.78
C GLU A 391 8.07 25.25 -25.78
N GLY A 392 7.83 25.79 -24.58
CA GLY A 392 8.86 25.92 -23.55
C GLY A 392 9.97 26.94 -23.83
N ARG A 393 9.82 27.75 -24.87
CA ARG A 393 10.82 28.74 -25.32
C ARG A 393 10.92 29.98 -24.42
N VAL A 394 9.96 30.18 -23.52
CA VAL A 394 9.95 31.23 -22.50
C VAL A 394 9.94 30.57 -21.12
N PRO A 395 10.81 30.99 -20.17
CA PRO A 395 10.81 30.44 -18.82
C PRO A 395 9.45 30.53 -18.12
N VAL A 396 9.08 29.48 -17.39
CA VAL A 396 7.80 29.38 -16.67
C VAL A 396 7.57 30.56 -15.75
N ARG A 397 8.59 30.97 -14.98
CA ARG A 397 8.54 32.13 -14.08
C ARG A 397 8.12 33.40 -14.77
N GLU A 398 8.69 33.66 -15.95
CA GLU A 398 8.44 34.89 -16.70
C GLU A 398 7.01 34.92 -17.22
N VAL A 399 6.49 33.79 -17.71
CA VAL A 399 5.08 33.64 -18.10
C VAL A 399 4.17 33.89 -16.89
N TYR A 400 4.42 33.22 -15.76
CA TYR A 400 3.62 33.37 -14.54
C TYR A 400 3.63 34.81 -14.02
N ASN A 401 4.81 35.40 -13.86
CA ASN A 401 4.98 36.77 -13.37
C ASN A 401 4.29 37.80 -14.26
N TYR A 402 4.33 37.61 -15.58
CA TYR A 402 3.62 38.49 -16.51
C TYR A 402 2.10 38.42 -16.35
N LEU A 403 1.55 37.20 -16.26
CA LEU A 403 0.12 36.97 -16.06
C LEU A 403 -0.36 37.48 -14.69
N ALA A 404 0.46 37.27 -13.65
CA ALA A 404 0.26 37.80 -12.30
C ALA A 404 0.32 39.34 -12.27
N GLY A 405 1.00 39.96 -13.23
CA GLY A 405 1.15 41.41 -13.34
C GLY A 405 2.32 41.99 -12.56
N THR A 406 3.30 41.17 -12.19
CA THR A 406 4.50 41.61 -11.45
C THR A 406 5.59 42.19 -12.36
N ILE A 407 5.61 41.79 -13.64
CA ILE A 407 6.59 42.26 -14.63
C ILE A 407 5.92 43.12 -15.71
N PRO A 408 6.44 44.32 -16.01
CA PRO A 408 5.92 45.17 -17.08
C PRO A 408 6.32 44.64 -18.47
N ARG A 409 5.45 44.86 -19.47
CA ARG A 409 5.60 44.43 -20.87
C ARG A 409 6.98 44.72 -21.47
N ARG A 410 7.51 45.94 -21.26
CA ARG A 410 8.82 46.38 -21.78
C ARG A 410 10.00 45.58 -21.19
N ARG A 411 9.88 45.10 -19.95
CA ARG A 411 10.92 44.29 -19.30
C ARG A 411 10.90 42.86 -19.82
N LEU A 412 9.70 42.30 -20.02
CA LEU A 412 9.52 40.97 -20.61
C LEU A 412 10.01 40.90 -22.06
N MET A 413 9.51 41.77 -22.96
CA MET A 413 10.42 42.64 -23.73
C MET A 413 11.81 42.12 -24.06
N ARG A 414 12.71 42.80 -23.38
CA ARG A 414 14.16 42.67 -23.42
C ARG A 414 14.61 41.29 -22.93
N ARG A 415 13.92 40.69 -21.95
CA ARG A 415 14.28 39.36 -21.42
C ARG A 415 14.07 38.26 -22.46
N ILE A 416 12.96 38.27 -23.18
CA ILE A 416 12.70 37.30 -24.26
C ILE A 416 13.73 37.50 -25.38
N ALA A 417 13.94 38.75 -25.82
CA ALA A 417 14.94 39.05 -26.86
C ALA A 417 16.36 38.62 -26.47
N ALA A 418 16.73 38.71 -25.18
CA ALA A 418 18.03 38.30 -24.67
C ALA A 418 18.17 36.78 -24.49
N THR A 419 17.10 36.09 -24.10
CA THR A 419 17.14 34.66 -23.74
C THR A 419 16.85 33.75 -24.94
N SER A 420 16.06 34.24 -25.90
CA SER A 420 15.54 33.45 -27.00
C SER A 420 15.58 34.24 -28.32
N PRO A 421 16.78 34.45 -28.90
CA PRO A 421 16.98 35.34 -30.06
C PRO A 421 16.24 34.88 -31.33
N ASN A 422 15.87 33.61 -31.42
CA ASN A 422 15.15 33.03 -32.56
C ASN A 422 13.61 33.08 -32.43
N LEU A 423 13.06 33.73 -31.41
CA LEU A 423 11.61 33.96 -31.28
C LEU A 423 11.21 35.36 -31.70
N ASP A 424 10.06 35.47 -32.37
CA ASP A 424 9.36 36.74 -32.47
C ASP A 424 8.79 37.13 -31.09
N ALA A 425 9.53 37.98 -30.39
CA ALA A 425 9.13 38.56 -29.11
C ALA A 425 7.83 39.36 -29.21
N GLY A 426 7.50 39.91 -30.39
CA GLY A 426 6.27 40.65 -30.65
C GLY A 426 5.05 39.74 -30.62
N GLU A 427 5.07 38.64 -31.38
CA GLU A 427 3.99 37.65 -31.41
C GLU A 427 3.80 36.96 -30.05
N THR A 428 4.90 36.53 -29.42
CA THR A 428 4.88 35.89 -28.09
C THR A 428 4.15 36.75 -27.05
N ILE A 429 4.41 38.05 -27.06
CA ILE A 429 3.79 38.97 -26.11
C ILE A 429 2.35 39.28 -26.45
N LYS A 430 1.96 39.31 -27.73
CA LYS A 430 0.53 39.39 -28.10
C LYS A 430 -0.25 38.23 -27.49
N THR A 431 0.30 37.01 -27.56
CA THR A 431 -0.31 35.82 -26.94
C THR A 431 -0.47 35.99 -25.42
N LEU A 432 0.58 36.46 -24.75
CA LEU A 432 0.53 36.73 -23.30
C LEU A 432 -0.42 37.87 -22.94
N ASP A 433 -0.52 38.92 -23.76
CA ASP A 433 -1.42 40.05 -23.58
C ASP A 433 -2.89 39.62 -23.68
N MET A 434 -3.23 38.74 -24.63
CA MET A 434 -4.58 38.19 -24.75
C MET A 434 -5.01 37.47 -23.47
N VAL A 435 -4.14 36.62 -22.92
CA VAL A 435 -4.43 35.88 -21.68
C VAL A 435 -4.47 36.82 -20.48
N SER A 436 -3.53 37.76 -20.36
CA SER A 436 -3.51 38.74 -19.27
C SER A 436 -4.77 39.61 -19.25
N ASN A 437 -5.23 40.07 -20.43
CA ASN A 437 -6.49 40.82 -20.56
C ASN A 437 -7.71 39.98 -20.21
N HIS A 438 -7.73 38.70 -20.58
CA HIS A 438 -8.78 37.78 -20.17
C HIS A 438 -8.83 37.59 -18.64
N ILE A 439 -7.68 37.49 -17.98
CA ILE A 439 -7.61 37.43 -16.50
C ILE A 439 -8.16 38.72 -15.88
N ARG A 440 -7.80 39.90 -16.40
CA ARG A 440 -8.26 41.20 -15.87
C ARG A 440 -9.77 41.41 -16.02
N ARG A 441 -10.37 40.90 -17.11
CA ARG A 441 -11.81 41.04 -17.40
C ARG A 441 -12.65 39.88 -16.85
N MET A 442 -12.06 38.98 -16.09
CA MET A 442 -12.74 37.80 -15.55
C MET A 442 -13.80 38.18 -14.52
N SER A 443 -15.01 37.63 -14.64
CA SER A 443 -16.10 37.90 -13.70
C SER A 443 -15.79 37.40 -12.29
N THR A 444 -16.35 38.07 -11.28
CA THR A 444 -16.14 37.74 -9.85
C THR A 444 -16.46 36.28 -9.54
N LEU A 445 -17.55 35.75 -10.08
CA LEU A 445 -17.96 34.36 -9.86
C LEU A 445 -16.90 33.37 -10.38
N ARG A 446 -16.34 33.61 -11.57
CA ARG A 446 -15.24 32.78 -12.11
C ARG A 446 -13.96 32.94 -11.29
N GLN A 447 -13.65 34.12 -10.79
CA GLN A 447 -12.51 34.33 -9.90
C GLN A 447 -12.66 33.52 -8.60
N GLN A 448 -13.87 33.47 -8.03
CA GLN A 448 -14.18 32.67 -6.84
C GLN A 448 -13.98 31.16 -7.08
N GLU A 449 -14.43 30.64 -8.23
CA GLU A 449 -14.18 29.25 -8.62
C GLU A 449 -12.67 28.91 -8.65
N TYR A 450 -11.85 29.81 -9.23
CA TYR A 450 -10.39 29.64 -9.25
C TYR A 450 -9.77 29.69 -7.85
N VAL A 451 -10.28 30.54 -6.96
CA VAL A 451 -9.79 30.63 -5.58
C VAL A 451 -10.14 29.36 -4.80
N ILE A 452 -11.36 28.82 -4.91
CA ILE A 452 -11.73 27.55 -4.26
C ILE A 452 -10.84 26.41 -4.77
N ARG A 453 -10.62 26.35 -6.09
CA ARG A 453 -9.70 25.37 -6.68
C ARG A 453 -8.28 25.53 -6.13
N TYR A 454 -7.78 26.77 -6.06
CA TYR A 454 -6.46 27.08 -5.49
C TYR A 454 -6.35 26.65 -4.04
N LEU A 455 -7.36 26.91 -3.22
CA LEU A 455 -7.37 26.53 -1.80
C LEU A 455 -7.25 25.02 -1.61
N ARG A 456 -8.02 24.24 -2.37
CA ARG A 456 -7.92 22.78 -2.33
C ARG A 456 -6.52 22.29 -2.74
N ASP A 457 -5.98 22.84 -3.82
CA ASP A 457 -4.66 22.44 -4.32
C ASP A 457 -3.53 22.95 -3.38
N PHE A 458 -3.72 24.10 -2.72
CA PHE A 458 -2.84 24.65 -1.68
C PHE A 458 -2.82 23.76 -0.42
N LEU A 459 -3.99 23.32 0.06
CA LEU A 459 -4.07 22.41 1.20
C LEU A 459 -3.46 21.04 0.88
N SER A 460 -3.62 20.59 -0.37
CA SER A 460 -2.93 19.39 -0.87
C SER A 460 -1.42 19.57 -0.80
N PHE A 461 -0.90 20.69 -1.31
CA PHE A 461 0.53 21.02 -1.23
C PHE A 461 1.02 21.14 0.21
N ARG A 462 0.29 21.82 1.10
CA ARG A 462 0.62 21.98 2.54
C ARG A 462 0.74 20.62 3.23
N ARG A 463 -0.22 19.71 3.01
CA ARG A 463 -0.18 18.35 3.55
C ARG A 463 1.02 17.59 2.97
N ASP A 464 1.17 17.60 1.65
CA ASP A 464 2.23 16.84 0.99
C ASP A 464 3.61 17.37 1.38
N LEU A 465 3.77 18.67 1.66
CA LEU A 465 4.98 19.26 2.19
C LEU A 465 5.36 18.70 3.57
N LYS A 466 4.38 18.58 4.49
CA LYS A 466 4.56 17.94 5.80
C LYS A 466 4.94 16.47 5.66
N LEU A 467 4.26 15.74 4.77
CA LEU A 467 4.53 14.32 4.55
C LEU A 467 5.89 14.07 3.88
N ALA A 468 6.32 14.94 2.98
CA ALA A 468 7.63 14.86 2.34
C ALA A 468 8.75 15.15 3.35
N TYR A 469 8.57 16.16 4.22
CA TYR A 469 9.51 16.41 5.32
C TYR A 469 9.63 15.20 6.26
N PHE A 470 8.48 14.64 6.67
CA PHE A 470 8.44 13.44 7.49
C PHE A 470 9.15 12.25 6.82
N ALA A 471 8.90 11.99 5.54
CA ALA A 471 9.59 10.94 4.79
C ALA A 471 11.12 11.15 4.78
N ASN A 472 11.57 12.39 4.54
CA ASN A 472 13.00 12.72 4.55
C ASN A 472 13.63 12.50 5.93
N GLN A 473 12.95 12.89 7.02
CA GLN A 473 13.42 12.65 8.38
C GLN A 473 13.57 11.15 8.67
N LEU A 474 12.61 10.32 8.25
CA LEU A 474 12.70 8.88 8.41
C LEU A 474 13.83 8.27 7.59
N MET A 475 13.98 8.66 6.31
CA MET A 475 15.07 8.19 5.46
C MET A 475 16.45 8.63 5.94
N SER A 476 16.53 9.77 6.64
CA SER A 476 17.78 10.25 7.24
C SER A 476 18.25 9.41 8.43
N GLN A 477 17.39 8.58 9.02
CA GLN A 477 17.73 7.68 10.12
C GLN A 477 18.25 6.32 9.65
N ILE A 478 18.22 6.05 8.34
CA ILE A 478 18.52 4.72 7.77
C ILE A 478 19.79 4.82 6.92
N ARG A 479 20.72 3.89 7.09
CA ARG A 479 21.94 3.78 6.30
C ARG A 479 21.92 2.51 5.46
N LEU A 480 22.08 2.65 4.14
CA LEU A 480 22.25 1.51 3.24
C LEU A 480 23.73 1.15 3.20
N LEU A 481 24.11 -0.01 3.74
CA LEU A 481 25.47 -0.51 3.68
C LEU A 481 25.73 -1.24 2.36
N THR A 482 26.80 -0.87 1.68
CA THR A 482 27.28 -1.53 0.45
C THR A 482 28.70 -2.06 0.57
N VAL A 483 29.45 -1.62 1.59
CA VAL A 483 30.84 -2.04 1.82
C VAL A 483 30.86 -3.37 2.57
N PRO A 484 31.50 -4.44 2.04
CA PRO A 484 31.47 -5.77 2.66
C PRO A 484 31.99 -5.81 4.11
N GLU A 485 33.00 -5.00 4.43
CA GLU A 485 33.58 -4.90 5.78
C GLU A 485 32.58 -4.30 6.78
N GLU A 486 31.89 -3.22 6.41
CA GLU A 486 30.85 -2.60 7.25
C GLU A 486 29.64 -3.52 7.43
N ILE A 487 29.23 -4.21 6.35
CA ILE A 487 28.15 -5.20 6.40
C ILE A 487 28.52 -6.32 7.37
N LYS A 488 29.75 -6.86 7.28
CA LYS A 488 30.21 -7.92 8.18
C LYS A 488 30.23 -7.45 9.63
N LEU A 489 30.79 -6.26 9.89
CA LEU A 489 30.84 -5.68 11.24
C LEU A 489 29.44 -5.50 11.85
N SER A 490 28.50 -4.94 11.08
CA SER A 490 27.12 -4.73 11.55
C SER A 490 26.37 -6.06 11.75
N ARG A 491 26.63 -7.07 10.89
CA ARG A 491 26.08 -8.42 11.03
C ARG A 491 26.60 -9.11 12.30
N ASP A 492 27.92 -9.08 12.52
CA ASP A 492 28.58 -9.71 13.67
C ASP A 492 28.11 -9.07 15.00
N ASN A 493 27.73 -7.78 14.98
CA ASN A 493 27.18 -7.05 16.12
C ASN A 493 25.64 -7.19 16.28
N GLY A 494 24.97 -7.93 15.39
CA GLY A 494 23.52 -8.12 15.41
C GLY A 494 22.69 -6.87 15.10
N SER A 495 23.31 -5.79 14.62
CA SER A 495 22.67 -4.51 14.31
C SER A 495 22.19 -4.38 12.85
N LEU A 496 22.51 -5.36 12.00
CA LEU A 496 22.20 -5.33 10.57
C LEU A 496 20.79 -5.87 10.26
N TYR A 497 20.02 -5.09 9.49
CA TYR A 497 18.77 -5.54 8.89
C TYR A 497 19.00 -5.96 7.43
N GLU A 498 18.88 -7.27 7.17
CA GLU A 498 19.17 -7.86 5.86
C GLU A 498 17.92 -8.23 5.08
N PHE A 499 17.87 -7.80 3.82
CA PHE A 499 16.80 -8.11 2.87
C PHE A 499 17.34 -8.82 1.61
N PRO A 500 17.56 -10.14 1.69
CA PRO A 500 18.02 -10.93 0.56
C PRO A 500 16.88 -11.31 -0.39
N LEU A 501 17.23 -11.71 -1.61
CA LEU A 501 16.31 -12.44 -2.48
C LEU A 501 16.20 -13.90 -2.05
N ARG A 502 15.12 -14.57 -2.43
CA ARG A 502 14.90 -15.98 -2.10
C ARG A 502 16.06 -16.91 -2.49
N ALA A 503 16.68 -16.65 -3.64
CA ALA A 503 17.81 -17.46 -4.13
C ALA A 503 19.12 -17.23 -3.36
N GLU A 504 19.23 -16.13 -2.61
CA GLU A 504 20.41 -15.75 -1.81
C GLU A 504 20.27 -16.20 -0.36
N VAL A 505 19.08 -16.65 0.03
CA VAL A 505 18.91 -17.41 1.27
C VAL A 505 19.50 -18.78 0.97
N GLU A 506 20.65 -19.10 1.55
CA GLU A 506 21.38 -20.34 1.26
C GLU A 506 20.45 -21.55 1.24
N PRO A 507 20.34 -22.27 0.11
CA PRO A 507 19.57 -23.50 0.01
C PRO A 507 20.41 -24.72 0.43
N GLU A 508 21.37 -24.58 1.34
CA GLU A 508 22.15 -25.73 1.82
C GLU A 508 21.27 -26.62 2.71
N GLY A 509 20.86 -27.77 2.14
CA GLY A 509 20.33 -28.89 2.91
C GLY A 509 19.08 -28.59 3.73
N GLN A 510 18.11 -27.84 3.17
CA GLN A 510 16.84 -27.50 3.82
C GLN A 510 16.20 -28.73 4.46
N LYS A 511 16.38 -28.84 5.78
CA LYS A 511 15.81 -29.91 6.60
C LYS A 511 14.32 -29.62 6.74
N ILE A 512 13.46 -30.62 6.59
CA ILE A 512 12.02 -30.41 6.81
C ILE A 512 11.85 -30.02 8.29
N ARG A 513 11.30 -28.84 8.56
CA ARG A 513 11.04 -28.34 9.92
C ARG A 513 9.75 -28.91 10.47
N SER A 514 8.69 -28.80 9.67
CA SER A 514 7.33 -29.19 10.04
C SER A 514 6.55 -29.62 8.81
N HIS A 515 5.38 -30.21 9.01
CA HIS A 515 4.55 -30.66 7.89
C HIS A 515 3.06 -30.73 8.25
N VAL A 516 2.22 -30.61 7.22
CA VAL A 516 0.77 -30.77 7.30
C VAL A 516 0.37 -32.00 6.51
N ILE A 517 -0.38 -32.90 7.14
CA ILE A 517 -1.01 -34.04 6.47
C ILE A 517 -2.47 -33.72 6.19
N LEU A 518 -2.89 -33.93 4.94
CA LEU A 518 -4.28 -33.89 4.50
C LEU A 518 -4.67 -35.28 4.02
N LYS A 519 -5.60 -35.93 4.72
CA LYS A 519 -6.20 -37.20 4.29
C LYS A 519 -7.59 -36.96 3.71
N ALA A 520 -7.83 -37.50 2.52
CA ALA A 520 -9.11 -37.49 1.83
C ALA A 520 -9.64 -38.91 1.72
N ASP A 521 -10.70 -39.22 2.48
CA ASP A 521 -11.29 -40.55 2.62
C ASP A 521 -12.64 -40.63 1.90
N VAL A 522 -12.85 -41.64 1.06
CA VAL A 522 -14.09 -41.80 0.28
C VAL A 522 -15.15 -42.53 1.11
N ARG A 523 -16.31 -41.92 1.30
CA ARG A 523 -17.39 -42.54 2.07
C ARG A 523 -18.10 -43.63 1.29
N GLY A 524 -18.26 -44.79 1.93
CA GLY A 524 -19.02 -45.90 1.35
C GLY A 524 -18.36 -46.51 0.11
N SER A 525 -17.03 -46.42 0.00
CA SER A 525 -16.26 -46.93 -1.14
C SER A 525 -16.55 -48.41 -1.48
N THR A 526 -16.76 -49.26 -0.47
CA THR A 526 -17.13 -50.67 -0.66
C THR A 526 -18.48 -50.82 -1.33
N GLU A 527 -19.46 -50.02 -0.92
CA GLU A 527 -20.81 -50.01 -1.50
C GLU A 527 -20.80 -49.43 -2.92
N ILE A 528 -20.04 -48.35 -3.15
CA ILE A 528 -19.81 -47.78 -4.49
C ILE A 528 -19.17 -48.83 -5.42
N THR A 529 -18.16 -49.54 -4.92
CA THR A 529 -17.48 -50.62 -5.67
C THR A 529 -18.45 -51.72 -6.04
N ARG A 530 -19.32 -52.14 -5.11
CA ARG A 530 -20.37 -53.13 -5.35
C ARG A 530 -21.36 -52.67 -6.42
N GLN A 531 -21.81 -51.41 -6.38
CA GLN A 531 -22.71 -50.83 -7.38
C GLN A 531 -22.07 -50.75 -8.77
N LEU A 532 -20.80 -50.33 -8.85
CA LEU A 532 -20.06 -50.26 -10.11
C LEU A 532 -19.90 -51.65 -10.74
N LEU A 533 -19.54 -52.66 -9.94
CA LEU A 533 -19.42 -54.04 -10.41
C LEU A 533 -20.77 -54.61 -10.86
N ALA A 534 -21.85 -54.34 -10.12
CA ALA A 534 -23.22 -54.75 -10.50
C ALA A 534 -23.63 -54.17 -11.87
N ASN A 535 -23.18 -52.94 -12.17
CA ASN A 535 -23.42 -52.27 -13.44
C ASN A 535 -22.36 -52.59 -14.52
N ARG A 536 -21.49 -53.59 -14.29
CA ARG A 536 -20.39 -54.00 -15.20
C ARG A 536 -19.38 -52.88 -15.52
N LEU A 537 -19.19 -51.96 -14.59
CA LEU A 537 -18.22 -50.86 -14.70
C LEU A 537 -16.94 -51.19 -13.92
N ASN A 538 -15.82 -50.59 -14.33
CA ASN A 538 -14.52 -50.78 -13.67
C ASN A 538 -14.33 -49.77 -12.51
N PRO A 539 -14.26 -50.22 -11.24
CA PRO A 539 -14.07 -49.32 -10.10
C PRO A 539 -12.75 -48.55 -10.12
N ALA A 540 -11.65 -49.17 -10.55
CA ALA A 540 -10.34 -48.54 -10.60
C ALA A 540 -10.32 -47.36 -11.59
N THR A 541 -10.97 -47.53 -12.74
CA THR A 541 -11.14 -46.45 -13.73
C THR A 541 -12.00 -45.33 -13.17
N HIS A 542 -13.09 -45.66 -12.48
CA HIS A 542 -13.98 -44.68 -11.84
C HIS A 542 -13.22 -43.81 -10.83
N PHE A 543 -12.51 -44.42 -9.87
CA PHE A 543 -11.74 -43.66 -8.87
C PHE A 543 -10.56 -42.90 -9.50
N SER A 544 -9.90 -43.46 -10.51
CA SER A 544 -8.77 -42.78 -11.16
C SER A 544 -9.21 -41.51 -11.91
N MET A 545 -10.30 -41.59 -12.69
CA MET A 545 -10.77 -40.45 -13.48
C MET A 545 -11.52 -39.41 -12.65
N ASN A 546 -12.31 -39.84 -11.66
CA ASN A 546 -13.22 -38.95 -10.93
C ASN A 546 -12.67 -38.48 -9.58
N PHE A 547 -11.65 -39.14 -9.03
CA PHE A 547 -11.06 -38.77 -7.73
C PHE A 547 -9.56 -38.47 -7.82
N PHE A 548 -8.71 -39.47 -8.10
CA PHE A 548 -7.26 -39.30 -8.00
C PHE A 548 -6.65 -38.37 -9.05
N GLY A 549 -7.05 -38.52 -10.32
CA GLY A 549 -6.53 -37.72 -11.43
C GLY A 549 -6.82 -36.22 -11.27
N PRO A 550 -8.07 -35.81 -11.03
CA PRO A 550 -8.43 -34.41 -10.82
C PRO A 550 -7.68 -33.76 -9.63
N ILE A 551 -7.52 -34.47 -8.51
CA ILE A 551 -6.80 -33.94 -7.34
C ILE A 551 -5.30 -33.82 -7.61
N THR A 552 -4.70 -34.79 -8.31
CA THR A 552 -3.26 -34.77 -8.64
C THR A 552 -2.88 -33.53 -9.45
N LYS A 553 -3.76 -33.06 -10.34
CA LYS A 553 -3.56 -31.82 -11.12
C LYS A 553 -3.50 -30.55 -10.27
N LEU A 554 -4.05 -30.55 -9.06
CA LEU A 554 -4.07 -29.39 -8.16
C LEU A 554 -2.81 -29.25 -7.30
N LEU A 555 -2.02 -30.33 -7.14
CA LEU A 555 -1.00 -30.39 -6.09
C LEU A 555 0.08 -29.30 -6.23
N GLY A 556 0.51 -29.01 -7.46
CA GLY A 556 1.50 -27.98 -7.76
C GLY A 556 1.08 -26.58 -7.31
N ASP A 557 -0.19 -26.23 -7.52
CA ASP A 557 -0.76 -24.91 -7.20
C ASP A 557 -0.73 -24.60 -5.70
N PHE A 558 -0.69 -25.63 -4.85
CA PHE A 558 -0.68 -25.50 -3.40
C PHE A 558 0.63 -25.97 -2.75
N GLY A 559 1.60 -26.45 -3.54
CA GLY A 559 2.85 -27.00 -3.01
C GLY A 559 2.72 -28.31 -2.26
N ALA A 560 1.67 -29.06 -2.55
CA ALA A 560 1.42 -30.35 -1.94
C ALA A 560 2.13 -31.48 -2.69
N GLN A 561 2.43 -32.56 -1.97
CA GLN A 561 2.98 -33.79 -2.51
C GLN A 561 2.09 -34.96 -2.13
N LYS A 562 2.02 -35.95 -3.01
CA LYS A 562 1.32 -37.21 -2.74
C LYS A 562 2.22 -38.11 -1.91
N VAL A 563 1.75 -38.56 -0.75
CA VAL A 563 2.51 -39.47 0.12
C VAL A 563 2.27 -40.90 -0.34
N PHE A 564 1.01 -41.35 -0.33
CA PHE A 564 0.59 -42.65 -0.88
C PHE A 564 -0.94 -42.70 -1.05
N VAL A 565 -1.43 -43.79 -1.65
CA VAL A 565 -2.85 -44.15 -1.70
C VAL A 565 -3.03 -45.38 -0.82
N GLU A 566 -4.01 -45.34 0.08
CA GLU A 566 -4.35 -46.42 1.00
C GLU A 566 -5.81 -46.83 0.73
N GLY A 567 -6.01 -47.93 0.01
CA GLY A 567 -7.36 -48.35 -0.39
C GLY A 567 -8.09 -47.25 -1.18
N ASP A 568 -9.11 -46.68 -0.55
CA ASP A 568 -9.99 -45.62 -1.03
C ASP A 568 -9.60 -44.20 -0.53
N ALA A 569 -8.53 -44.07 0.25
CA ALA A 569 -8.06 -42.80 0.77
C ALA A 569 -6.81 -42.26 0.06
N LEU A 570 -6.73 -40.94 -0.07
CA LEU A 570 -5.59 -40.20 -0.60
C LEU A 570 -4.92 -39.40 0.51
N ILE A 571 -3.63 -39.63 0.72
CA ILE A 571 -2.83 -38.91 1.73
C ILE A 571 -1.87 -37.95 1.04
N LEU A 572 -2.00 -36.67 1.39
CA LEU A 572 -1.23 -35.56 0.85
C LEU A 572 -0.43 -34.89 1.98
N THR A 573 0.71 -34.31 1.63
CA THR A 573 1.57 -33.59 2.57
C THR A 573 1.96 -32.23 2.01
N ILE A 574 2.09 -31.24 2.90
CA ILE A 574 2.73 -29.95 2.60
C ILE A 574 3.85 -29.75 3.61
N PHE A 575 5.06 -29.45 3.14
CA PHE A 575 6.25 -29.29 3.98
C PHE A 575 6.57 -27.84 4.28
N ASP A 576 7.07 -27.62 5.48
CA ASP A 576 7.81 -26.45 5.92
C ASP A 576 9.30 -26.84 6.06
N TYR A 577 10.23 -25.96 5.68
CA TYR A 577 11.66 -26.26 5.70
C TYR A 577 12.43 -25.31 6.63
N ASP A 578 13.57 -25.75 7.17
CA ASP A 578 14.52 -24.92 7.90
C ASP A 578 15.18 -23.93 6.92
N GLY A 579 15.25 -22.65 7.30
CA GLY A 579 15.75 -21.59 6.42
C GLY A 579 14.81 -21.23 5.25
N ALA A 580 13.78 -22.03 4.97
CA ALA A 580 12.63 -21.53 4.24
C ALA A 580 12.00 -20.42 5.07
N SER A 581 11.79 -19.29 4.40
CA SER A 581 10.96 -18.22 4.89
C SER A 581 9.61 -18.79 5.34
N LEU A 582 8.95 -18.09 6.26
CA LEU A 582 7.56 -18.30 6.74
C LEU A 582 6.48 -18.37 5.63
N GLN A 583 6.88 -18.50 4.36
CA GLN A 583 6.06 -18.88 3.22
C GLN A 583 5.57 -20.34 3.26
N SER A 584 5.89 -21.11 4.29
CA SER A 584 5.03 -22.21 4.68
C SER A 584 3.75 -21.65 5.32
N LEU A 585 2.91 -21.01 4.48
CA LEU A 585 1.48 -20.98 4.67
C LEU A 585 0.95 -22.42 4.54
N ALA A 586 1.59 -23.42 5.16
CA ALA A 586 1.36 -24.82 4.87
C ALA A 586 -0.05 -25.20 5.31
N VAL A 587 -0.50 -24.72 6.47
CA VAL A 587 -1.87 -24.97 6.90
C VAL A 587 -2.87 -24.19 6.05
N ALA A 588 -2.60 -22.92 5.72
CA ALA A 588 -3.49 -22.13 4.87
C ALA A 588 -3.60 -22.68 3.44
N ASN A 589 -2.48 -23.10 2.84
CA ASN A 589 -2.44 -23.77 1.54
C ASN A 589 -3.14 -25.14 1.59
N ALA A 590 -2.94 -25.91 2.67
CA ALA A 590 -3.65 -27.17 2.85
C ALA A 590 -5.18 -26.95 3.01
N CYS A 591 -5.61 -25.89 3.71
CA CYS A 591 -7.02 -25.51 3.81
C CYS A 591 -7.57 -25.12 2.44
N GLY A 592 -6.80 -24.36 1.67
CA GLY A 592 -7.12 -23.98 0.30
C GLY A 592 -7.29 -25.18 -0.63
N LEU A 593 -6.33 -26.10 -0.58
CA LEU A 593 -6.34 -27.36 -1.32
C LEU A 593 -7.55 -28.21 -0.94
N ALA A 594 -7.81 -28.41 0.35
CA ALA A 594 -8.95 -29.20 0.85
C ALA A 594 -10.30 -28.65 0.32
N ARG A 595 -10.49 -27.33 0.35
CA ARG A 595 -11.69 -26.70 -0.23
C ARG A 595 -11.76 -26.88 -1.74
N LYS A 596 -10.64 -26.76 -2.45
CA LYS A 596 -10.58 -26.95 -3.90
C LYS A 596 -10.87 -28.40 -4.29
N ILE A 597 -10.39 -29.37 -3.51
CA ILE A 597 -10.72 -30.80 -3.68
C ILE A 597 -12.23 -31.00 -3.66
N LEU A 598 -12.94 -30.49 -2.64
CA LEU A 598 -14.40 -30.62 -2.58
C LEU A 598 -15.11 -29.93 -3.75
N SER A 599 -14.65 -28.75 -4.17
CA SER A 599 -15.21 -28.07 -5.34
C SER A 599 -15.01 -28.87 -6.64
N VAL A 600 -13.86 -29.54 -6.80
CA VAL A 600 -13.62 -30.42 -7.94
C VAL A 600 -14.50 -31.66 -7.85
N MET A 601 -14.68 -32.25 -6.66
CA MET A 601 -15.59 -33.38 -6.46
C MET A 601 -17.05 -33.03 -6.77
N ASP A 602 -17.54 -31.86 -6.37
CA ASP A 602 -18.90 -31.41 -6.72
C ASP A 602 -19.08 -31.33 -8.26
N THR A 603 -18.02 -30.94 -8.97
CA THR A 603 -18.01 -30.90 -10.44
C THR A 603 -18.04 -32.30 -11.03
N GLN A 604 -17.23 -33.22 -10.50
CA GLN A 604 -17.19 -34.62 -10.92
C GLN A 604 -18.51 -35.34 -10.63
N ASN A 605 -19.11 -35.13 -9.46
CA ASN A 605 -20.41 -35.71 -9.10
C ASN A 605 -21.54 -35.21 -10.02
N THR A 606 -21.45 -33.99 -10.53
CA THR A 606 -22.40 -33.50 -11.54
C THR A 606 -22.28 -34.29 -12.84
N GLN A 607 -21.06 -34.65 -13.27
CA GLN A 607 -20.84 -35.53 -14.42
C GLN A 607 -21.28 -36.97 -14.12
N ASN A 608 -20.97 -37.49 -12.94
CA ASN A 608 -21.41 -38.84 -12.53
C ASN A 608 -22.93 -38.97 -12.58
N ARG A 609 -23.68 -37.98 -12.09
CA ARG A 609 -25.14 -37.95 -12.20
C ARG A 609 -25.64 -38.03 -13.65
N VAL A 610 -25.02 -37.25 -14.54
CA VAL A 610 -25.38 -37.27 -15.98
C VAL A 610 -25.13 -38.64 -16.60
N HIS A 611 -24.10 -39.34 -16.15
CA HIS A 611 -23.72 -40.66 -16.67
C HIS A 611 -24.29 -41.84 -15.85
N GLY A 612 -25.17 -41.60 -14.88
CA GLY A 612 -25.74 -42.64 -14.02
C GLY A 612 -24.71 -43.36 -13.13
N LEU A 613 -23.58 -42.72 -12.84
CA LEU A 613 -22.51 -43.23 -11.99
C LEU A 613 -22.74 -42.84 -10.52
N PRO A 614 -22.29 -43.66 -9.55
CA PRO A 614 -22.37 -43.31 -8.12
C PRO A 614 -21.66 -41.99 -7.79
N GLU A 615 -22.26 -41.20 -6.90
CA GLU A 615 -21.64 -39.99 -6.37
C GLU A 615 -20.55 -40.34 -5.34
N LEU A 616 -19.52 -39.48 -5.28
CA LEU A 616 -18.41 -39.58 -4.34
C LEU A 616 -18.61 -38.57 -3.21
N GLU A 617 -18.67 -39.06 -1.99
CA GLU A 617 -18.62 -38.24 -0.78
C GLU A 617 -17.24 -38.39 -0.12
N LEU A 618 -16.70 -37.31 0.44
CA LEU A 618 -15.39 -37.32 1.08
C LEU A 618 -15.44 -36.92 2.56
N GLY A 619 -14.59 -37.49 3.38
CA GLY A 619 -14.14 -36.89 4.64
C GLY A 619 -12.75 -36.33 4.48
N LEU A 620 -12.54 -35.04 4.80
CA LEU A 620 -11.22 -34.44 4.81
C LEU A 620 -10.78 -34.18 6.25
N GLY A 621 -9.61 -34.70 6.59
CA GLY A 621 -8.96 -34.49 7.89
C GLY A 621 -7.58 -33.88 7.71
N MET A 622 -7.28 -32.87 8.50
CA MET A 622 -6.03 -32.11 8.42
C MET A 622 -5.31 -32.07 9.76
N ALA A 623 -4.06 -32.52 9.79
CA ALA A 623 -3.25 -32.52 10.99
C ALA A 623 -1.88 -31.86 10.75
N PHE A 624 -1.41 -31.09 11.73
CA PHE A 624 -0.11 -30.43 11.69
C PHE A 624 0.86 -31.06 12.69
N SER A 625 2.10 -31.30 12.24
CA SER A 625 3.20 -31.74 13.09
C SER A 625 4.32 -30.71 13.01
N ASN A 626 4.77 -30.19 14.16
CA ASN A 626 5.86 -29.21 14.24
C ASN A 626 7.27 -29.84 14.12
N ASP A 627 7.35 -31.03 13.52
CA ASP A 627 8.56 -31.83 13.39
C ASP A 627 8.71 -32.37 11.97
N ALA A 628 9.94 -32.71 11.59
CA ALA A 628 10.23 -33.44 10.36
C ALA A 628 9.53 -34.82 10.37
N PRO A 629 8.94 -35.29 9.25
CA PRO A 629 8.49 -36.67 9.16
C PRO A 629 9.69 -37.62 9.12
N ALA A 630 9.52 -38.83 9.66
CA ALA A 630 10.47 -39.91 9.48
C ALA A 630 10.21 -40.65 8.15
N TYR A 631 11.22 -41.32 7.60
CA TYR A 631 11.09 -42.10 6.38
C TYR A 631 11.65 -43.50 6.54
N LEU A 632 10.92 -44.49 6.02
CA LEU A 632 11.41 -45.83 5.77
C LEU A 632 11.59 -46.04 4.26
N TYR A 633 12.46 -46.98 3.91
CA TYR A 633 12.67 -47.43 2.54
C TYR A 633 12.31 -48.90 2.46
N ASP A 634 11.32 -49.20 1.63
CA ASP A 634 10.97 -50.56 1.24
C ASP A 634 11.40 -50.74 -0.21
N GLU A 635 12.50 -51.47 -0.43
CA GLU A 635 13.24 -51.54 -1.70
C GLU A 635 13.54 -50.15 -2.31
N ARG A 636 12.76 -49.73 -3.31
CA ARG A 636 12.86 -48.43 -4.00
C ARG A 636 11.74 -47.45 -3.63
N ARG A 637 10.82 -47.83 -2.72
CA ARG A 637 9.66 -47.03 -2.33
C ARG A 637 9.90 -46.34 -0.99
N LYS A 638 9.81 -45.01 -1.01
CA LYS A 638 9.89 -44.16 0.19
C LYS A 638 8.54 -44.18 0.92
N ILE A 639 8.53 -44.58 2.20
CA ILE A 639 7.36 -44.60 3.06
C ILE A 639 7.53 -43.53 4.14
N MET A 640 6.55 -42.64 4.29
CA MET A 640 6.55 -41.60 5.32
C MET A 640 5.93 -42.12 6.61
N ILE A 641 6.56 -41.84 7.75
CA ILE A 641 6.02 -42.04 9.09
C ILE A 641 5.84 -40.69 9.77
N SER A 642 4.62 -40.44 10.24
CA SER A 642 4.30 -39.27 11.05
C SER A 642 3.07 -39.53 11.93
N PRO A 643 3.07 -39.04 13.19
CA PRO A 643 1.86 -39.08 14.03
C PRO A 643 0.70 -38.28 13.42
N ALA A 644 0.98 -37.27 12.59
CA ALA A 644 -0.04 -36.49 11.90
C ALA A 644 -0.83 -37.32 10.88
N ILE A 645 -0.29 -38.43 10.36
CA ILE A 645 -1.03 -39.34 9.47
C ILE A 645 -2.20 -39.98 10.23
N ASN A 646 -1.92 -40.53 11.42
CA ASN A 646 -2.93 -41.14 12.28
C ASN A 646 -3.95 -40.13 12.80
N GLN A 647 -3.52 -38.89 13.05
CA GLN A 647 -4.43 -37.82 13.45
C GLN A 647 -5.33 -37.39 12.29
N ALA A 648 -4.77 -37.14 11.10
CA ALA A 648 -5.54 -36.79 9.91
C ALA A 648 -6.57 -37.88 9.54
N ASP A 649 -6.22 -39.14 9.74
CA ASP A 649 -7.14 -40.28 9.62
C ASP A 649 -8.35 -40.16 10.55
N ARG A 650 -8.12 -39.97 11.85
CA ARG A 650 -9.20 -39.77 12.83
C ARG A 650 -10.10 -38.59 12.47
N LEU A 651 -9.53 -37.45 12.10
CA LEU A 651 -10.28 -36.25 11.70
C LEU A 651 -11.07 -36.46 10.40
N SER A 652 -10.53 -37.28 9.50
CA SER A 652 -11.18 -37.62 8.25
C SER A 652 -12.25 -38.69 8.42
N SER A 653 -12.54 -39.21 9.62
CA SER A 653 -13.49 -40.32 9.84
C SER A 653 -14.95 -39.88 10.00
N CYS A 654 -15.90 -40.81 9.84
CA CYS A 654 -17.32 -40.57 10.10
C CYS A 654 -17.93 -41.80 10.79
N SER A 655 -18.44 -41.61 12.00
CA SER A 655 -19.09 -42.63 12.84
C SER A 655 -20.39 -43.12 12.21
N ALA A 656 -20.57 -44.44 12.18
CA ALA A 656 -21.74 -45.08 11.55
C ALA A 656 -23.06 -44.71 12.24
N GLU A 657 -23.00 -44.42 13.54
CA GLU A 657 -24.09 -43.95 14.39
C GLU A 657 -24.59 -42.58 13.89
N LEU A 658 -23.67 -41.61 13.76
CA LEU A 658 -24.00 -40.26 13.34
C LEU A 658 -24.38 -40.19 11.84
N ARG A 659 -23.79 -41.04 10.99
CA ARG A 659 -24.14 -41.12 9.56
C ARG A 659 -25.55 -41.66 9.32
N ARG A 660 -26.10 -42.44 10.25
CA ARG A 660 -27.47 -42.98 10.18
C ARG A 660 -28.51 -41.97 10.68
N SER A 661 -28.15 -41.08 11.58
CA SER A 661 -29.07 -40.07 12.12
C SER A 661 -29.56 -39.09 11.03
N VAL A 662 -30.88 -38.86 11.01
CA VAL A 662 -31.56 -37.99 10.04
C VAL A 662 -31.24 -36.51 10.30
N HIS A 663 -30.95 -36.15 11.56
CA HIS A 663 -30.63 -34.79 11.97
C HIS A 663 -29.41 -34.24 11.21
N TRP A 664 -28.34 -35.04 11.10
CA TRP A 664 -27.08 -34.59 10.52
C TRP A 664 -27.06 -34.63 8.99
N ARG A 665 -27.82 -35.55 8.38
CA ARG A 665 -28.03 -35.59 6.92
C ARG A 665 -28.70 -34.32 6.38
N HIS A 666 -29.53 -33.66 7.18
CA HIS A 666 -30.23 -32.42 6.79
C HIS A 666 -29.54 -31.14 7.27
N HIS A 667 -28.42 -31.25 7.99
CA HIS A 667 -27.68 -30.09 8.45
C HIS A 667 -26.94 -29.43 7.27
N LYS A 668 -27.48 -28.30 6.76
CA LYS A 668 -27.00 -27.69 5.51
C LYS A 668 -25.88 -26.66 5.70
N GLU A 669 -25.70 -26.11 6.90
CA GLU A 669 -24.72 -25.03 7.14
C GLU A 669 -23.31 -25.55 7.45
N HIS A 670 -23.22 -26.64 8.20
CA HIS A 670 -21.96 -27.25 8.67
C HIS A 670 -21.92 -28.73 8.33
N ARG A 671 -20.74 -29.23 8.01
CA ARG A 671 -20.48 -30.58 7.50
C ARG A 671 -19.58 -31.41 8.42
N VAL A 672 -19.10 -30.79 9.50
CA VAL A 672 -18.35 -31.42 10.58
C VAL A 672 -19.06 -31.19 11.91
N GLU A 673 -19.25 -32.25 12.69
CA GLU A 673 -19.67 -32.19 14.08
C GLU A 673 -18.94 -33.28 14.89
N VAL A 674 -18.53 -32.95 16.12
CA VAL A 674 -17.77 -33.86 16.98
C VAL A 674 -18.49 -33.95 18.32
N LEU A 675 -18.77 -35.18 18.74
CA LEU A 675 -19.49 -35.48 19.97
C LEU A 675 -18.70 -36.45 20.85
N THR A 676 -18.93 -36.42 22.15
CA THR A 676 -18.33 -37.32 23.12
C THR A 676 -19.35 -38.36 23.57
N GLU A 677 -19.08 -39.63 23.33
CA GLU A 677 -19.78 -40.75 23.96
C GLU A 677 -19.14 -41.03 25.32
N GLN A 678 -19.91 -40.83 26.40
CA GLN A 678 -19.47 -41.16 27.75
C GLN A 678 -19.69 -42.65 28.01
N SER A 679 -18.69 -43.29 28.62
CA SER A 679 -18.75 -44.69 29.06
C SER A 679 -18.26 -44.75 30.50
N GLU A 680 -18.96 -45.49 31.35
CA GLU A 680 -18.64 -45.59 32.80
C GLU A 680 -17.29 -46.29 33.06
N ASP A 681 -16.83 -47.16 32.15
CA ASP A 681 -15.64 -48.00 32.33
C ASP A 681 -14.49 -47.73 31.32
N ALA A 682 -14.63 -46.75 30.42
CA ALA A 682 -13.66 -46.48 29.37
C ALA A 682 -13.39 -44.99 29.15
N LYS A 683 -12.24 -44.67 28.55
CA LYS A 683 -11.94 -43.29 28.15
C LYS A 683 -13.04 -42.79 27.18
N PRO A 684 -13.53 -41.55 27.36
CA PRO A 684 -14.59 -40.99 26.52
C PRO A 684 -14.20 -41.04 25.05
N LYS A 685 -15.08 -41.61 24.23
CA LYS A 685 -14.83 -41.84 22.79
C LYS A 685 -15.43 -40.68 22.00
N LEU A 686 -14.65 -40.12 21.07
CA LEU A 686 -15.14 -39.09 20.17
C LEU A 686 -15.82 -39.70 18.96
N LEU A 687 -17.11 -39.39 18.78
CA LEU A 687 -17.89 -39.68 17.59
C LEU A 687 -17.81 -38.49 16.63
N ARG A 688 -17.59 -38.76 15.34
CA ARG A 688 -17.42 -37.71 14.33
C ARG A 688 -18.45 -37.86 13.22
N TYR A 689 -19.08 -36.75 12.86
CA TYR A 689 -19.79 -36.64 11.60
C TYR A 689 -18.94 -35.76 10.68
N ASN A 690 -18.29 -36.34 9.67
CA ASN A 690 -17.56 -35.59 8.64
C ASN A 690 -17.98 -36.09 7.26
N VAL A 691 -18.89 -35.38 6.59
CA VAL A 691 -19.39 -35.73 5.25
C VAL A 691 -19.31 -34.51 4.34
N ASN A 692 -18.41 -34.59 3.37
CA ASN A 692 -17.94 -33.48 2.55
C ASN A 692 -17.45 -32.28 3.38
N GLY A 693 -16.99 -32.54 4.60
CA GLY A 693 -16.44 -31.59 5.56
C GLY A 693 -14.92 -31.60 5.58
N ILE A 694 -14.34 -30.62 6.28
CA ILE A 694 -12.89 -30.46 6.47
C ILE A 694 -12.66 -30.17 7.95
N GLU A 695 -12.14 -31.14 8.70
CA GLU A 695 -11.80 -31.01 10.11
C GLU A 695 -10.29 -30.76 10.28
N LEU A 696 -9.93 -29.79 11.11
CA LEU A 696 -8.56 -29.44 11.49
C LEU A 696 -8.29 -29.92 12.92
N ASP A 697 -7.08 -30.40 13.20
CA ASP A 697 -6.63 -30.51 14.58
C ASP A 697 -6.32 -29.14 15.21
N SER A 698 -6.22 -29.14 16.54
CA SER A 698 -5.89 -27.94 17.31
C SER A 698 -4.51 -27.36 16.93
N PRO A 699 -3.43 -28.17 16.78
CA PRO A 699 -2.14 -27.66 16.30
C PRO A 699 -2.22 -26.98 14.93
N ALA A 700 -2.95 -27.53 13.96
CA ALA A 700 -3.12 -26.89 12.66
C ALA A 700 -3.85 -25.56 12.78
N PHE A 701 -4.91 -25.49 13.58
CA PHE A 701 -5.61 -24.21 13.79
C PHE A 701 -4.72 -23.14 14.46
N LEU A 702 -3.92 -23.52 15.45
CA LEU A 702 -2.96 -22.62 16.09
C LEU A 702 -1.88 -22.15 15.12
N LYS A 703 -1.32 -23.07 14.33
CA LYS A 703 -0.37 -22.74 13.27
C LYS A 703 -1.02 -21.83 12.21
N LEU A 704 -2.28 -22.07 11.83
CA LEU A 704 -3.01 -21.20 10.89
C LEU A 704 -3.20 -19.77 11.43
N LYS A 705 -3.43 -19.62 12.74
CA LYS A 705 -3.49 -18.31 13.41
C LYS A 705 -2.16 -17.58 13.39
N SER A 706 -1.04 -18.30 13.38
CA SER A 706 0.27 -17.71 13.11
C SER A 706 0.38 -17.35 11.62
N GLU A 707 0.03 -18.24 10.71
CA GLU A 707 0.19 -17.98 9.27
C GLU A 707 -0.65 -16.79 8.72
N LEU A 708 -1.83 -16.50 9.29
CA LEU A 708 -2.76 -15.50 8.76
C LEU A 708 -3.35 -14.56 9.83
N ALA A 709 -3.59 -13.31 9.45
CA ALA A 709 -4.35 -12.36 10.27
C ALA A 709 -5.86 -12.73 10.32
N LEU A 710 -6.21 -13.66 11.23
CA LEU A 710 -7.58 -14.13 11.41
C LEU A 710 -8.41 -13.23 12.33
N HIS A 711 -9.62 -12.90 11.89
CA HIS A 711 -10.57 -12.08 12.64
C HIS A 711 -11.71 -12.96 13.20
N ARG A 712 -11.93 -12.91 14.51
CA ARG A 712 -13.01 -13.65 15.16
C ARG A 712 -14.36 -12.92 15.00
N VAL A 713 -15.34 -13.62 14.44
CA VAL A 713 -16.70 -13.13 14.17
C VAL A 713 -17.71 -14.06 14.84
N ARG A 714 -18.58 -13.49 15.68
CA ARG A 714 -19.70 -14.22 16.31
C ARG A 714 -20.97 -14.04 15.48
N ILE A 715 -21.61 -15.13 15.09
CA ILE A 715 -22.88 -15.13 14.34
C ILE A 715 -23.87 -16.02 15.07
N ARG A 716 -25.13 -15.61 15.15
CA ARG A 716 -26.20 -16.47 15.66
C ARG A 716 -26.85 -17.21 14.49
N ASP A 717 -27.13 -18.48 14.67
CA ASP A 717 -27.94 -19.25 13.72
C ASP A 717 -29.42 -18.81 13.78
N LYS A 718 -30.29 -19.50 13.04
CA LYS A 718 -31.75 -19.23 13.06
C LYS A 718 -32.40 -19.58 14.40
N ALA A 719 -31.80 -20.45 15.20
CA ALA A 719 -32.27 -20.84 16.52
C ALA A 719 -31.75 -19.91 17.63
N GLY A 720 -30.86 -18.95 17.30
CA GLY A 720 -30.28 -17.99 18.24
C GLY A 720 -28.95 -18.44 18.88
N ASN A 721 -28.47 -19.65 18.53
CA ASN A 721 -27.24 -20.24 19.06
C ASN A 721 -26.00 -19.53 18.49
N PRO A 722 -25.02 -19.19 19.34
CA PRO A 722 -23.82 -18.49 18.90
C PRO A 722 -22.80 -19.44 18.26
N HIS A 723 -22.41 -19.16 17.02
CA HIS A 723 -21.27 -19.77 16.35
C HIS A 723 -20.12 -18.77 16.22
N TYR A 724 -18.90 -19.26 16.43
CA TYR A 724 -17.67 -18.48 16.31
C TYR A 724 -16.94 -18.87 15.02
N TYR A 725 -16.62 -17.86 14.22
CA TYR A 725 -15.90 -18.03 12.96
C TYR A 725 -14.63 -17.19 12.98
N HIS A 726 -13.52 -17.78 12.56
CA HIS A 726 -12.26 -17.10 12.31
C HIS A 726 -12.10 -16.88 10.81
N VAL A 727 -11.92 -15.62 10.41
CA VAL A 727 -11.94 -15.23 9.00
C VAL A 727 -10.62 -14.61 8.62
N GLY A 728 -10.01 -15.15 7.58
CA GLY A 728 -8.81 -14.62 6.98
C GLY A 728 -8.91 -14.58 5.46
N ARG A 729 -7.87 -14.00 4.87
CA ARG A 729 -7.60 -14.14 3.45
C ARG A 729 -6.21 -14.71 3.31
N TYR A 730 -6.02 -15.63 2.38
CA TYR A 730 -4.70 -16.11 1.99
C TYR A 730 -4.51 -15.88 0.49
N LEU A 731 -3.26 -15.82 0.06
CA LEU A 731 -2.87 -15.78 -1.34
C LEU A 731 -2.45 -17.20 -1.74
N ASP A 732 -2.98 -17.72 -2.84
CA ASP A 732 -2.44 -18.96 -3.41
C ASP A 732 -1.11 -18.68 -4.15
N ARG A 733 -0.43 -19.76 -4.59
CA ARG A 733 0.85 -19.63 -5.31
C ARG A 733 0.72 -18.97 -6.68
N LEU A 734 -0.51 -18.81 -7.19
CA LEU A 734 -0.81 -18.11 -8.44
C LEU A 734 -1.15 -16.62 -8.21
N GLY A 735 -1.10 -16.14 -6.97
CA GLY A 735 -1.38 -14.74 -6.62
C GLY A 735 -2.88 -14.40 -6.50
N ALA A 736 -3.77 -15.38 -6.52
CA ALA A 736 -5.20 -15.18 -6.31
C ALA A 736 -5.53 -15.18 -4.82
N THR A 737 -6.37 -14.23 -4.40
CA THR A 737 -6.77 -14.08 -2.99
C THR A 737 -8.04 -14.86 -2.71
N HIS A 738 -7.98 -15.74 -1.72
CA HIS A 738 -9.10 -16.58 -1.31
C HIS A 738 -9.53 -16.26 0.11
N TRP A 739 -10.84 -16.31 0.36
CA TRP A 739 -11.37 -16.22 1.72
C TRP A 739 -11.22 -17.57 2.41
N LEU A 740 -10.74 -17.56 3.65
CA LEU A 740 -10.73 -18.72 4.54
C LEU A 740 -11.60 -18.42 5.74
N VAL A 741 -12.51 -19.35 6.05
CA VAL A 741 -13.43 -19.24 7.18
C VAL A 741 -13.33 -20.55 7.96
N VAL A 742 -12.95 -20.47 9.23
CA VAL A 742 -12.85 -21.62 10.13
C VAL A 742 -13.87 -21.46 11.25
N ARG A 743 -14.77 -22.42 11.43
CA ARG A 743 -15.67 -22.47 12.59
C ARG A 743 -14.91 -23.07 13.77
N GLU A 744 -15.01 -22.41 14.92
CA GLU A 744 -14.62 -22.92 16.24
C GLU A 744 -15.92 -23.33 16.95
N ALA A 745 -16.04 -24.60 17.34
CA ALA A 745 -17.22 -25.12 18.02
C ALA A 745 -16.83 -26.03 19.20
N PRO A 746 -17.61 -26.02 20.30
CA PRO A 746 -17.40 -26.94 21.39
C PRO A 746 -17.80 -28.36 20.98
N VAL A 747 -17.13 -29.35 21.56
CA VAL A 747 -17.58 -30.74 21.54
C VAL A 747 -18.75 -30.86 22.53
N MET A 748 -19.79 -31.60 22.14
CA MET A 748 -20.97 -31.83 22.97
C MET A 748 -21.06 -33.31 23.37
N VAL A 749 -21.75 -33.62 24.47
CA VAL A 749 -22.02 -34.99 24.88
C VAL A 749 -23.05 -35.62 23.94
N TRP A 750 -22.83 -36.88 23.56
CA TRP A 750 -23.75 -37.65 22.74
C TRP A 750 -24.80 -38.33 23.62
N GLU A 751 -26.07 -37.95 23.45
CA GLU A 751 -27.23 -38.52 24.15
C GLU A 751 -28.17 -39.20 23.14
N GLY A 752 -27.62 -39.96 22.18
CA GLY A 752 -28.39 -40.61 21.12
C GLY A 752 -28.71 -39.68 19.93
N ASP A 753 -29.97 -39.58 19.50
CA ASP A 753 -30.36 -38.73 18.35
C ASP A 753 -30.34 -37.21 18.67
N VAL A 754 -30.04 -36.83 19.92
CA VAL A 754 -29.98 -35.44 20.38
C VAL A 754 -28.58 -35.14 20.97
N THR A 755 -28.13 -33.90 20.82
CA THR A 755 -26.92 -33.38 21.46
C THR A 755 -27.22 -32.98 22.90
N GLY A 756 -26.46 -33.52 23.85
CA GLY A 756 -26.55 -33.20 25.27
C GLY A 756 -25.74 -31.96 25.66
N ASP A 757 -25.30 -31.92 26.91
CA ASP A 757 -24.51 -30.82 27.49
C ASP A 757 -23.12 -30.66 26.86
N LEU A 758 -22.43 -29.57 27.21
CA LEU A 758 -21.04 -29.35 26.83
C LEU A 758 -20.15 -30.50 27.32
N ASP A 759 -19.20 -30.90 26.48
CA ASP A 759 -18.20 -31.89 26.85
C ASP A 759 -17.49 -31.47 28.16
N PRO A 760 -17.41 -32.34 29.19
CA PRO A 760 -16.83 -31.99 30.49
C PRO A 760 -15.36 -31.54 30.42
N GLU A 761 -14.62 -32.03 29.42
CA GLU A 761 -13.23 -31.62 29.17
C GLU A 761 -13.11 -30.27 28.44
N GLY A 762 -14.24 -29.66 28.06
CA GLY A 762 -14.29 -28.37 27.36
C GLY A 762 -13.63 -28.40 25.98
N ARG A 763 -13.56 -29.57 25.34
CA ARG A 763 -12.87 -29.73 24.05
C ARG A 763 -13.56 -28.92 22.96
N GLN A 764 -12.76 -28.50 21.99
CA GLN A 764 -13.22 -27.79 20.81
C GLN A 764 -12.75 -28.50 19.54
N PHE A 765 -13.51 -28.33 18.47
CA PHE A 765 -13.14 -28.75 17.13
C PHE A 765 -13.19 -27.59 16.13
N TYR A 766 -12.47 -27.77 15.03
CA TYR A 766 -12.28 -26.73 14.02
C TYR A 766 -12.68 -27.24 12.65
N GLU A 767 -13.59 -26.52 11.99
CA GLU A 767 -14.09 -26.87 10.66
C GLU A 767 -13.75 -25.78 9.66
N VAL A 768 -13.13 -26.13 8.53
CA VAL A 768 -13.00 -25.22 7.40
C VAL A 768 -14.33 -25.15 6.64
N ILE A 769 -14.97 -23.98 6.65
CA ILE A 769 -16.28 -23.77 6.05
C ILE A 769 -16.17 -23.75 4.52
N THR A 770 -16.96 -24.61 3.89
CA THR A 770 -17.07 -24.73 2.42
C THR A 770 -18.36 -24.11 1.89
N ASN A 771 -19.39 -23.98 2.72
CA ASN A 771 -20.70 -23.45 2.31
C ASN A 771 -20.63 -21.97 1.89
N PRO A 772 -20.92 -21.63 0.62
CA PRO A 772 -20.85 -20.25 0.13
C PRO A 772 -21.78 -19.27 0.87
N LYS A 773 -22.95 -19.74 1.31
CA LYS A 773 -23.94 -18.90 2.02
C LYS A 773 -23.41 -18.48 3.40
N VAL A 774 -22.79 -19.41 4.12
CA VAL A 774 -22.18 -19.12 5.44
C VAL A 774 -21.01 -18.16 5.26
N ILE A 775 -20.12 -18.42 4.29
CA ILE A 775 -18.99 -17.52 3.98
C ILE A 775 -19.49 -16.10 3.65
N ALA A 776 -20.52 -15.97 2.83
CA ALA A 776 -21.11 -14.67 2.48
C ALA A 776 -21.70 -13.95 3.70
N ARG A 777 -22.44 -14.67 4.57
CA ARG A 777 -23.01 -14.14 5.82
C ARG A 777 -21.92 -13.63 6.75
N VAL A 778 -20.85 -14.40 6.93
CA VAL A 778 -19.71 -13.99 7.77
C VAL A 778 -19.00 -12.78 7.18
N ARG A 779 -18.80 -12.74 5.85
CA ARG A 779 -18.18 -11.62 5.14
C ARG A 779 -18.94 -10.31 5.32
N SER A 780 -20.26 -10.34 5.18
CA SER A 780 -21.12 -9.16 5.35
C SER A 780 -21.03 -8.59 6.77
N LYS A 781 -20.99 -9.46 7.78
CA LYS A 781 -20.84 -9.03 9.18
C LYS A 781 -19.47 -8.41 9.45
N LEU A 782 -18.40 -8.97 8.86
CA LEU A 782 -17.06 -8.40 8.93
C LEU A 782 -16.98 -7.01 8.26
N SER A 783 -17.59 -6.83 7.08
CA SER A 783 -17.57 -5.53 6.39
C SER A 783 -18.36 -4.45 7.14
N THR A 784 -19.43 -4.82 7.84
CA THR A 784 -20.22 -3.88 8.65
C THR A 784 -19.44 -3.39 9.86
N LYS A 785 -18.73 -4.29 10.57
CA LYS A 785 -17.75 -3.91 11.61
C LYS A 785 -16.62 -3.05 11.04
N SER A 786 -16.10 -3.41 9.86
CA SER A 786 -15.03 -2.67 9.21
C SER A 786 -15.48 -1.30 8.71
N ARG A 787 -16.75 -1.08 8.32
CA ARG A 787 -17.29 0.23 7.90
C ARG A 787 -17.43 1.20 9.08
N VAL A 788 -17.80 0.68 10.25
CA VAL A 788 -17.83 1.45 11.51
C VAL A 788 -16.41 1.80 11.97
N ALA A 789 -15.39 0.98 11.63
CA ALA A 789 -13.98 1.29 11.91
C ALA A 789 -13.29 2.11 10.79
N SER A 790 -13.69 1.96 9.52
CA SER A 790 -13.04 2.57 8.34
C SER A 790 -13.55 3.96 8.01
N THR A 791 -14.73 4.34 8.51
CA THR A 791 -15.14 5.76 8.58
C THR A 791 -14.15 6.60 9.40
N GLY A 792 -13.22 5.97 10.15
CA GLY A 792 -12.06 6.62 10.76
C GLY A 792 -10.69 6.42 10.06
N THR A 793 -10.58 5.69 8.94
CA THR A 793 -9.27 5.33 8.34
C THR A 793 -9.18 5.29 6.80
N SER A 794 -10.18 5.74 6.05
CA SER A 794 -10.07 5.88 4.59
C SER A 794 -10.00 7.35 4.15
N GLY A 795 -8.77 7.85 4.01
CA GLY A 795 -8.38 9.13 3.41
C GLY A 795 -6.88 9.16 3.20
#